data_AF-A0A0W0CBT6-F1
#
_entry.id   AF-A0A0W0CBT6-F1
#
_cell.length_a   1.000
_cell.length_b   1.000
_cell.length_c   1.000
_cell.angle_alpha   90.00
_cell.angle_beta   90.00
_cell.angle_gamma   90.00
#
_symmetry.space_group_name_H-M   'P 1'
#
loop_
_entity.id
_entity.type
_entity.pdbx_description
1 polymer ?
#
loop_
_entity_poly.entity_id
_entity_poly.type
_entity_poly.pdbx_seq_one_letter_code
_entity_poly.pdbx_strand_id
1 'polypeptide(L)'
;MSALPGNQSRGSGSLYNSNSTNTNKRLSSFEMTTNNIKRSASLKLSTSLASTDNKIQTRAQGRQYKILGNFQLLAGRVSDALNSFNEAVILLYRVRDLLWLGSALDGVAICAVILSYLQMPFKIPHIVALICPMESPNNSIEALSPRNSLTNSVQSPRNSLTLATSEANIDVDMSNLPVLVKAILDKALHYYDESLSHNSEYAPQIVYSQFLSRTLSFMLCCNSAVVQSQNVASSIINCNYSNKPLKDCENLSFSNSDVYSFCGKVLLLKIDDMELEEQSSIFSLLSKAYASLQLTRKQAFTLRLLLVSISSHAEGLKWQHSFQNFLDTVMRLYDIHESADSNEVKSNSLEWRELQKDIIELCLQISVSMKAESNMRDYGLLMLNKYNDMLSETEQKEILQVILKPLIQNLKIKEYWDPFILRGVTISRLETDSASYDTLRIPNENSTATAQKINPHEVFNPFKQANSLNLKTSGSSDSKPKLFLVDDRAEFSCTIQNPYGFDITISDIHLPNDITDYCELDTRSLVKDNPYVIGAKSVRNITLPIKIKKSTADDFLFLRYLRLSVLDLPLSRFDVYPMPQNGGIISPLNINLRTTPPLESEALTFKILPEQPELEVMNNGKVTGNSWMLLDGTKSQFTILIRNKSLSKSIDQLNVTAVTNIEHALKADYWKKMQPDDLNILESNIMWMKNECIKILNKPAHVQPNEIFELKLEIDTVRAPFEFESFIVVVEYGMQEEDKSCFYMKKLKIPYEVTLRRSIEVPNMDLIPLNHMNFTNTSDSSWIAYIQSLSNKSNDAFSYSAKDYMLLLLDFRNSWIDGIHIEVTYEDFVSKGHLVESNRNLRIIVPIKKIDVEKINFSNKPIPRIFKERQFLQSGMDENTEITMRECFWTREYILERLSCRWELSTDSLIRGEVDFRKYIEKFDNRTVANLYKGKLPFSITLSSSSKSSTTGELNRISCQISPQTVQRQHSRIQQTALLNFFIFEHFSSKLLPKSNRRLLYNGSLSQKFSTNSESTVCLDVIPIEPGCYEICVCISETESVDKVLQFNPDSILVEVN
;
A
#
# COMPACT_ATOMS: atom_id res chain seq x y z
N MET A 1 -34.69 -39.48 7.27
CA MET A 1 -35.86 -39.91 8.07
C MET A 1 -37.14 -39.54 7.33
N SER A 2 -38.29 -40.03 7.82
CA SER A 2 -39.69 -39.66 7.51
C SER A 2 -39.98 -38.22 7.04
N ALA A 3 -41.03 -37.92 6.25
CA ALA A 3 -42.01 -38.79 5.57
C ALA A 3 -42.83 -38.02 4.48
N LEU A 4 -43.58 -38.76 3.65
CA LEU A 4 -44.66 -38.26 2.77
C LEU A 4 -46.03 -38.30 3.51
N PRO A 5 -47.09 -37.66 2.95
CA PRO A 5 -48.04 -38.42 2.12
C PRO A 5 -48.48 -37.67 0.84
N GLY A 6 -49.26 -38.32 -0.04
CA GLY A 6 -49.75 -37.71 -1.29
C GLY A 6 -51.04 -38.36 -1.83
N ASN A 7 -51.47 -37.91 -3.02
CA ASN A 7 -52.55 -38.47 -3.85
C ASN A 7 -52.00 -38.57 -5.29
N GLN A 8 -52.04 -39.69 -6.04
CA GLN A 8 -53.16 -40.54 -6.48
C GLN A 8 -54.20 -39.78 -7.34
N SER A 9 -54.59 -40.23 -8.54
CA SER A 9 -54.27 -41.46 -9.33
C SER A 9 -54.57 -41.20 -10.85
N ARG A 10 -54.60 -42.12 -11.85
CA ARG A 10 -54.73 -43.60 -11.87
C ARG A 10 -54.38 -44.24 -13.24
N GLY A 11 -53.44 -45.20 -13.26
CA GLY A 11 -53.35 -46.28 -14.27
C GLY A 11 -52.71 -45.94 -15.63
N SER A 12 -52.07 -46.88 -16.36
CA SER A 12 -51.67 -48.29 -16.10
C SER A 12 -50.54 -48.65 -17.10
N GLY A 13 -49.40 -49.28 -16.77
CA GLY A 13 -49.18 -50.66 -16.25
C GLY A 13 -49.08 -51.67 -17.41
N SER A 14 -48.25 -52.73 -17.48
CA SER A 14 -47.06 -53.28 -16.76
C SER A 14 -46.34 -54.25 -17.76
N LEU A 15 -45.22 -54.97 -17.59
CA LEU A 15 -44.31 -55.44 -16.51
C LEU A 15 -42.85 -55.02 -16.81
N TYR A 16 -41.76 -55.25 -16.05
CA TYR A 16 -41.31 -56.22 -15.00
C TYR A 16 -40.62 -57.54 -15.45
N ASN A 17 -39.34 -57.41 -15.84
CA ASN A 17 -38.11 -57.91 -15.16
C ASN A 17 -37.89 -59.40 -14.73
N SER A 18 -36.63 -59.83 -14.89
CA SER A 18 -35.80 -60.73 -14.03
C SER A 18 -35.73 -62.26 -14.24
N ASN A 19 -34.46 -62.75 -14.28
CA ASN A 19 -33.86 -63.97 -13.71
C ASN A 19 -34.50 -65.36 -13.98
N SER A 20 -33.77 -66.43 -14.34
CA SER A 20 -32.52 -66.89 -13.70
C SER A 20 -31.80 -68.03 -14.47
N THR A 21 -30.56 -68.30 -14.03
CA THR A 21 -29.66 -69.46 -14.28
C THR A 21 -30.28 -70.80 -14.72
N ASN A 22 -29.58 -71.55 -15.60
CA ASN A 22 -29.21 -72.95 -15.28
C ASN A 22 -28.06 -73.60 -16.11
N THR A 23 -27.15 -74.21 -15.35
CA THR A 23 -26.15 -75.27 -15.61
C THR A 23 -25.96 -75.90 -17.02
N ASN A 24 -24.67 -76.11 -17.36
CA ASN A 24 -24.18 -77.05 -18.38
C ASN A 24 -24.79 -78.46 -18.32
N LYS A 25 -25.03 -79.08 -19.49
CA LYS A 25 -24.80 -80.52 -19.71
C LYS A 25 -24.58 -80.85 -21.19
N ARG A 26 -23.55 -81.65 -21.48
CA ARG A 26 -23.34 -82.28 -22.79
C ARG A 26 -24.37 -83.38 -23.02
N LEU A 27 -24.81 -83.58 -24.26
CA LEU A 27 -25.23 -84.89 -24.78
C LEU A 27 -24.68 -85.04 -26.21
N SER A 28 -24.51 -86.28 -26.68
CA SER A 28 -23.77 -86.57 -27.90
C SER A 28 -24.40 -87.67 -28.76
N SER A 29 -23.94 -87.75 -30.01
CA SER A 29 -23.73 -88.98 -30.81
C SER A 29 -24.90 -89.91 -31.15
N PHE A 30 -25.17 -90.03 -32.47
CA PHE A 30 -25.76 -91.20 -33.16
C PHE A 30 -27.25 -91.51 -32.82
N GLU A 31 -28.01 -92.37 -33.53
CA GLU A 31 -27.64 -93.41 -34.51
C GLU A 31 -28.69 -93.59 -35.65
N MET A 32 -28.42 -94.51 -36.59
CA MET A 32 -29.30 -94.85 -37.74
C MET A 32 -30.49 -95.74 -37.38
N THR A 33 -31.66 -95.48 -37.98
CA THR A 33 -32.59 -96.55 -38.40
C THR A 33 -33.26 -96.22 -39.74
N THR A 34 -32.97 -97.01 -40.79
CA THR A 34 -33.82 -97.10 -41.99
C THR A 34 -34.75 -98.30 -41.86
N ASN A 35 -36.04 -98.14 -42.19
CA ASN A 35 -36.89 -99.16 -42.83
C ASN A 35 -38.33 -98.64 -43.08
N ASN A 36 -39.07 -99.34 -43.94
CA ASN A 36 -40.52 -99.19 -44.17
C ASN A 36 -41.05 -97.85 -44.73
N ILE A 37 -40.53 -97.40 -45.88
CA ILE A 37 -41.30 -96.50 -46.77
C ILE A 37 -41.38 -97.11 -48.19
N LYS A 38 -42.58 -97.06 -48.80
CA LYS A 38 -42.96 -97.74 -50.05
C LYS A 38 -42.11 -97.29 -51.26
N ARG A 39 -41.83 -98.20 -52.21
CA ARG A 39 -40.97 -97.96 -53.40
C ARG A 39 -41.32 -96.71 -54.23
N SER A 40 -42.58 -96.27 -54.26
CA SER A 40 -43.00 -95.04 -54.97
C SER A 40 -42.61 -93.75 -54.25
N ALA A 41 -42.47 -93.77 -52.93
CA ALA A 41 -41.88 -92.67 -52.17
C ALA A 41 -40.35 -92.64 -52.32
N SER A 42 -39.71 -93.82 -52.41
CA SER A 42 -38.26 -93.96 -52.56
C SER A 42 -37.68 -93.08 -53.67
N LEU A 43 -38.32 -92.98 -54.85
CA LEU A 43 -37.81 -92.16 -55.96
C LEU A 43 -37.97 -90.64 -55.76
N LYS A 44 -38.96 -90.20 -54.98
CA LYS A 44 -39.10 -88.77 -54.60
C LYS A 44 -38.20 -88.43 -53.42
N LEU A 45 -38.05 -89.35 -52.47
CA LEU A 45 -37.12 -89.21 -51.36
C LEU A 45 -35.67 -89.31 -51.83
N SER A 46 -35.34 -90.12 -52.84
CA SER A 46 -33.99 -90.23 -53.38
C SER A 46 -33.63 -89.05 -54.28
N THR A 47 -34.60 -88.38 -54.91
CA THR A 47 -34.34 -87.11 -55.62
C THR A 47 -34.28 -85.92 -54.66
N SER A 48 -35.03 -85.91 -53.55
CA SER A 48 -34.80 -84.93 -52.48
C SER A 48 -33.51 -85.19 -51.71
N LEU A 49 -33.19 -86.45 -51.38
CA LEU A 49 -31.97 -86.83 -50.67
C LEU A 49 -30.75 -86.63 -51.57
N ALA A 50 -30.74 -87.13 -52.81
CA ALA A 50 -29.63 -86.81 -53.72
C ALA A 50 -29.48 -85.30 -53.95
N SER A 51 -30.55 -84.49 -53.88
CA SER A 51 -30.40 -83.01 -53.96
C SER A 51 -30.07 -82.33 -52.62
N THR A 52 -30.31 -82.93 -51.45
CA THR A 52 -29.72 -82.47 -50.17
C THR A 52 -28.27 -82.92 -50.04
N ASP A 53 -27.94 -84.13 -50.46
CA ASP A 53 -26.59 -84.70 -50.45
C ASP A 53 -25.71 -83.94 -51.44
N ASN A 54 -26.19 -83.66 -52.67
CA ASN A 54 -25.51 -82.73 -53.57
C ASN A 54 -25.39 -81.31 -52.98
N LYS A 55 -26.37 -80.82 -52.19
CA LYS A 55 -26.25 -79.52 -51.50
C LYS A 55 -25.26 -79.54 -50.33
N ILE A 56 -25.17 -80.64 -49.58
CA ILE A 56 -24.23 -80.83 -48.48
C ILE A 56 -22.81 -81.03 -49.03
N GLN A 57 -22.68 -81.79 -50.12
CA GLN A 57 -21.43 -81.99 -50.85
C GLN A 57 -20.95 -80.69 -51.51
N THR A 58 -21.82 -79.94 -52.19
CA THR A 58 -21.45 -78.62 -52.74
C THR A 58 -21.22 -77.56 -51.65
N ARG A 59 -21.88 -77.66 -50.48
CA ARG A 59 -21.52 -76.86 -49.29
C ARG A 59 -20.12 -77.20 -48.82
N ALA A 60 -19.83 -78.48 -48.58
CA ALA A 60 -18.53 -78.95 -48.13
C ALA A 60 -17.43 -78.58 -49.14
N GLN A 61 -17.68 -78.76 -50.43
CA GLN A 61 -16.78 -78.39 -51.52
C GLN A 61 -16.57 -76.86 -51.59
N GLY A 62 -17.62 -76.05 -51.43
CA GLY A 62 -17.50 -74.59 -51.35
C GLY A 62 -16.69 -74.12 -50.13
N ARG A 63 -16.94 -74.70 -48.95
CA ARG A 63 -16.15 -74.46 -47.73
C ARG A 63 -14.69 -74.93 -47.90
N GLN A 64 -14.46 -76.05 -48.59
CA GLN A 64 -13.12 -76.55 -48.94
C GLN A 64 -12.39 -75.61 -49.90
N TYR A 65 -13.02 -75.13 -50.98
CA TYR A 65 -12.40 -74.16 -51.89
C TYR A 65 -12.08 -72.83 -51.18
N LYS A 66 -12.93 -72.37 -50.25
CA LYS A 66 -12.65 -71.22 -49.39
C LYS A 66 -11.39 -71.45 -48.53
N ILE A 67 -11.28 -72.61 -47.89
CA ILE A 67 -10.10 -72.98 -47.09
C ILE A 67 -8.84 -73.14 -47.96
N LEU A 68 -8.98 -73.70 -49.17
CA LEU A 68 -7.89 -73.81 -50.15
C LEU A 68 -7.40 -72.44 -50.62
N GLY A 69 -8.31 -71.50 -50.89
CA GLY A 69 -7.99 -70.10 -51.19
C GLY A 69 -7.24 -69.42 -50.05
N ASN A 70 -7.70 -69.60 -48.80
CA ASN A 70 -6.97 -69.16 -47.60
C ASN A 70 -5.53 -69.71 -47.56
N PHE A 71 -5.32 -71.02 -47.81
CA PHE A 71 -3.98 -71.62 -47.82
C PHE A 71 -3.11 -71.17 -49.01
N GLN A 72 -3.69 -70.98 -50.20
CA GLN A 72 -2.98 -70.46 -51.37
C GLN A 72 -2.53 -69.01 -51.15
N LEU A 73 -3.38 -68.18 -50.53
CA LEU A 73 -3.08 -66.80 -50.16
C LEU A 73 -1.92 -66.73 -49.15
N LEU A 74 -1.97 -67.56 -48.09
CA LEU A 74 -0.87 -67.70 -47.12
C LEU A 74 0.44 -68.23 -47.75
N ALA A 75 0.33 -69.04 -48.80
CA ALA A 75 1.46 -69.53 -49.59
C ALA A 75 1.91 -68.55 -50.71
N GLY A 76 1.43 -67.30 -50.72
CA GLY A 76 1.80 -66.27 -51.69
C GLY A 76 1.24 -66.47 -53.11
N ARG A 77 0.42 -67.50 -53.35
CA ARG A 77 -0.17 -67.82 -54.67
C ARG A 77 -1.51 -67.13 -54.85
N VAL A 78 -1.46 -65.80 -54.96
CA VAL A 78 -2.64 -64.93 -54.96
C VAL A 78 -3.54 -65.15 -56.18
N SER A 79 -2.98 -65.52 -57.34
CA SER A 79 -3.72 -65.93 -58.55
C SER A 79 -4.59 -67.16 -58.29
N ASP A 80 -3.99 -68.19 -57.70
CA ASP A 80 -4.64 -69.47 -57.43
C ASP A 80 -5.69 -69.30 -56.33
N ALA A 81 -5.38 -68.47 -55.33
CA ALA A 81 -6.28 -68.11 -54.25
C ALA A 81 -7.55 -67.40 -54.77
N LEU A 82 -7.40 -66.42 -55.66
CA LEU A 82 -8.52 -65.74 -56.31
C LEU A 82 -9.43 -66.74 -57.03
N ASN A 83 -8.86 -67.67 -57.80
CA ASN A 83 -9.62 -68.70 -58.51
C ASN A 83 -10.37 -69.64 -57.54
N SER A 84 -9.74 -70.07 -56.44
CA SER A 84 -10.41 -70.88 -55.42
C SER A 84 -11.51 -70.12 -54.67
N PHE A 85 -11.32 -68.83 -54.36
CA PHE A 85 -12.38 -68.01 -53.76
C PHE A 85 -13.54 -67.78 -54.73
N ASN A 86 -13.28 -67.62 -56.02
CA ASN A 86 -14.30 -67.51 -57.05
C ASN A 86 -15.17 -68.77 -57.15
N GLU A 87 -14.57 -69.95 -57.20
CA GLU A 87 -15.32 -71.23 -57.15
C GLU A 87 -16.09 -71.41 -55.83
N ALA A 88 -15.50 -70.99 -54.70
CA ALA A 88 -16.19 -70.98 -53.42
C ALA A 88 -17.44 -70.07 -53.46
N VAL A 89 -17.35 -68.85 -53.99
CA VAL A 89 -18.51 -67.95 -54.15
C VAL A 89 -19.59 -68.57 -55.03
N ILE A 90 -19.22 -69.18 -56.16
CA ILE A 90 -20.18 -69.86 -57.07
C ILE A 90 -20.95 -70.97 -56.36
N LEU A 91 -20.27 -71.82 -55.58
CA LEU A 91 -20.88 -72.95 -54.88
C LEU A 91 -21.69 -72.49 -53.66
N LEU A 92 -21.15 -71.60 -52.84
CA LEU A 92 -21.78 -71.13 -51.60
C LEU A 92 -23.02 -70.26 -51.89
N TYR A 93 -23.01 -69.46 -52.96
CA TYR A 93 -24.18 -68.71 -53.42
C TYR A 93 -25.33 -69.64 -53.87
N ARG A 94 -25.02 -70.71 -54.62
CA ARG A 94 -26.01 -71.74 -55.03
C ARG A 94 -26.65 -72.46 -53.83
N VAL A 95 -25.92 -72.61 -52.72
CA VAL A 95 -26.39 -73.28 -51.50
C VAL A 95 -26.98 -72.32 -50.45
N ARG A 96 -26.77 -71.00 -50.62
CA ARG A 96 -27.11 -69.92 -49.65
C ARG A 96 -26.46 -70.12 -48.27
N ASP A 97 -25.18 -70.46 -48.27
CA ASP A 97 -24.36 -70.54 -47.05
C ASP A 97 -23.79 -69.14 -46.72
N LEU A 98 -24.60 -68.28 -46.08
CA LEU A 98 -24.35 -66.84 -45.98
C LEU A 98 -23.03 -66.49 -45.27
N LEU A 99 -22.74 -67.15 -44.14
CA LEU A 99 -21.53 -66.92 -43.35
C LEU A 99 -20.26 -67.22 -44.15
N TRP A 100 -20.22 -68.35 -44.85
CA TRP A 100 -19.07 -68.74 -45.67
C TRP A 100 -19.00 -67.96 -46.99
N LEU A 101 -20.14 -67.55 -47.55
CA LEU A 101 -20.23 -66.67 -48.72
C LEU A 101 -19.63 -65.28 -48.40
N GLY A 102 -20.00 -64.66 -47.28
CA GLY A 102 -19.40 -63.40 -46.82
C GLY A 102 -17.89 -63.52 -46.63
N SER A 103 -17.42 -64.61 -46.01
CA SER A 103 -15.98 -64.85 -45.82
C SER A 103 -15.22 -65.25 -47.10
N ALA A 104 -15.91 -65.73 -48.14
CA ALA A 104 -15.32 -65.94 -49.46
C ALA A 104 -15.23 -64.63 -50.26
N LEU A 105 -16.24 -63.76 -50.17
CA LEU A 105 -16.22 -62.41 -50.77
C LEU A 105 -15.13 -61.52 -50.14
N ASP A 106 -14.93 -61.60 -48.83
CA ASP A 106 -13.79 -60.99 -48.12
C ASP A 106 -12.44 -61.47 -48.70
N GLY A 107 -12.31 -62.77 -48.98
CA GLY A 107 -11.15 -63.35 -49.68
C GLY A 107 -10.94 -62.79 -51.09
N VAL A 108 -12.00 -62.65 -51.89
CA VAL A 108 -11.93 -62.02 -53.23
C VAL A 108 -11.46 -60.57 -53.14
N ALA A 109 -11.98 -59.79 -52.18
CA ALA A 109 -11.58 -58.40 -51.96
C ALA A 109 -10.09 -58.28 -51.59
N ILE A 110 -9.59 -59.14 -50.69
CA ILE A 110 -8.16 -59.19 -50.32
C ILE A 110 -7.28 -59.54 -51.52
N CYS A 111 -7.65 -60.56 -52.30
CA CYS A 111 -6.92 -60.93 -53.52
C CYS A 111 -6.87 -59.79 -54.54
N ALA A 112 -7.98 -59.07 -54.75
CA ALA A 112 -8.04 -57.94 -55.68
C ALA A 112 -7.09 -56.79 -55.28
N VAL A 113 -7.03 -56.45 -54.00
CA VAL A 113 -6.12 -55.42 -53.48
C VAL A 113 -4.64 -55.84 -53.63
N ILE A 114 -4.31 -57.10 -53.34
CA ILE A 114 -2.93 -57.60 -53.43
C ILE A 114 -2.48 -57.76 -54.89
N LEU A 115 -3.33 -58.24 -55.80
CA LEU A 115 -2.99 -58.36 -57.23
C LEU A 115 -2.82 -56.98 -57.87
N SER A 116 -3.64 -55.99 -57.47
CA SER A 116 -3.47 -54.58 -57.85
C SER A 116 -2.13 -54.01 -57.35
N TYR A 117 -1.72 -54.28 -56.11
CA TYR A 117 -0.40 -53.89 -55.59
C TYR A 117 0.75 -54.49 -56.40
N LEU A 118 0.65 -55.76 -56.76
CA LEU A 118 1.65 -56.48 -57.56
C LEU A 118 1.61 -56.12 -59.06
N GLN A 119 0.71 -55.23 -59.49
CA GLN A 119 0.46 -54.86 -60.89
C GLN A 119 0.19 -56.06 -61.82
N MET A 120 -0.36 -57.14 -61.26
CA MET A 120 -0.71 -58.36 -61.98
C MET A 120 -2.14 -58.26 -62.51
N PRO A 121 -2.39 -58.36 -63.83
CA PRO A 121 -3.74 -58.30 -64.38
C PRO A 121 -4.57 -59.49 -63.87
N PHE A 122 -5.78 -59.21 -63.37
CA PHE A 122 -6.67 -60.21 -62.79
C PHE A 122 -8.11 -59.99 -63.24
N LYS A 123 -8.88 -61.08 -63.33
CA LYS A 123 -10.25 -61.08 -63.82
C LYS A 123 -11.21 -61.44 -62.69
N ILE A 124 -12.18 -60.57 -62.44
CA ILE A 124 -13.27 -60.82 -61.48
C ILE A 124 -14.42 -61.50 -62.24
N PRO A 125 -14.89 -62.69 -61.81
CA PRO A 125 -15.94 -63.40 -62.53
C PRO A 125 -17.28 -62.65 -62.48
N HIS A 126 -18.05 -62.79 -63.55
CA HIS A 126 -19.34 -62.13 -63.74
C HIS A 126 -20.33 -62.33 -62.57
N ILE A 127 -20.25 -63.44 -61.82
CA ILE A 127 -21.12 -63.67 -60.65
C ILE A 127 -20.86 -62.69 -59.49
N VAL A 128 -19.63 -62.22 -59.30
CA VAL A 128 -19.30 -61.23 -58.25
C VAL A 128 -19.87 -59.87 -58.63
N ALA A 129 -19.77 -59.49 -59.91
CA ALA A 129 -20.39 -58.28 -60.46
C ALA A 129 -21.93 -58.32 -60.46
N LEU A 130 -22.54 -59.50 -60.64
CA LEU A 130 -23.99 -59.69 -60.49
C LEU A 130 -24.48 -59.59 -59.03
N ILE A 131 -23.64 -59.97 -58.06
CA ILE A 131 -23.94 -59.87 -56.62
C ILE A 131 -23.69 -58.44 -56.10
N CYS A 132 -22.76 -57.70 -56.72
CA CYS A 132 -22.31 -56.36 -56.33
C CYS A 132 -22.52 -55.36 -57.49
N PRO A 133 -23.74 -54.83 -57.70
CA PRO A 133 -24.03 -53.93 -58.81
C PRO A 133 -23.20 -52.63 -58.72
N MET A 134 -22.64 -52.20 -59.84
CA MET A 134 -21.88 -50.96 -59.95
C MET A 134 -22.76 -49.82 -60.46
N GLU A 135 -22.95 -48.80 -59.63
CA GLU A 135 -23.45 -47.50 -60.11
C GLU A 135 -22.29 -46.71 -60.73
N SER A 136 -22.21 -46.71 -62.07
CA SER A 136 -21.25 -45.86 -62.80
C SER A 136 -21.90 -44.51 -63.14
N PRO A 137 -21.25 -43.37 -62.85
CA PRO A 137 -21.86 -42.05 -63.08
C PRO A 137 -21.96 -41.66 -64.57
N ASN A 138 -21.24 -42.36 -65.45
CA ASN A 138 -21.14 -42.06 -66.88
C ASN A 138 -21.81 -43.15 -67.75
N ASN A 139 -23.14 -43.22 -67.73
CA ASN A 139 -23.91 -44.00 -68.72
C ASN A 139 -25.33 -43.44 -68.92
N SER A 140 -25.41 -42.14 -69.27
CA SER A 140 -26.67 -41.47 -69.62
C SER A 140 -27.10 -41.80 -71.06
N ILE A 141 -27.56 -43.02 -71.30
CA ILE A 141 -28.28 -43.42 -72.51
C ILE A 141 -29.62 -44.04 -72.11
N GLU A 142 -30.68 -43.64 -72.79
CA GLU A 142 -32.06 -43.91 -72.40
C GLU A 142 -32.46 -45.39 -72.56
N ALA A 143 -33.08 -45.96 -71.52
CA ALA A 143 -33.83 -47.21 -71.61
C ALA A 143 -35.10 -47.08 -70.76
N LEU A 144 -36.26 -47.32 -71.37
CA LEU A 144 -37.56 -47.08 -70.73
C LEU A 144 -37.94 -48.16 -69.71
N SER A 145 -38.64 -47.71 -68.66
CA SER A 145 -39.36 -48.49 -67.65
C SER A 145 -40.10 -49.70 -68.21
N PRO A 146 -40.20 -50.82 -67.46
CA PRO A 146 -41.29 -50.94 -66.48
C PRO A 146 -40.89 -51.81 -65.25
N ARG A 147 -41.69 -52.06 -64.21
CA ARG A 147 -43.07 -51.70 -63.79
C ARG A 147 -43.20 -51.98 -62.28
N ASN A 148 -44.22 -51.45 -61.61
CA ASN A 148 -44.97 -52.29 -60.66
C ASN A 148 -46.42 -51.82 -60.40
N SER A 149 -47.41 -52.61 -60.85
CA SER A 149 -48.65 -52.91 -60.12
C SER A 149 -49.57 -53.84 -60.92
N LEU A 150 -49.85 -55.00 -60.34
CA LEU A 150 -51.09 -55.81 -60.39
C LEU A 150 -51.97 -55.78 -61.66
N THR A 151 -51.90 -56.85 -62.47
CA THR A 151 -53.10 -57.58 -62.96
C THR A 151 -52.80 -59.10 -63.03
N ASN A 152 -53.84 -59.93 -62.93
CA ASN A 152 -53.72 -61.39 -62.89
C ASN A 152 -53.59 -62.03 -64.28
N SER A 153 -52.76 -63.06 -64.40
CA SER A 153 -53.07 -64.26 -65.21
C SER A 153 -52.27 -65.49 -64.72
N VAL A 154 -52.78 -66.69 -65.02
CA VAL A 154 -52.26 -67.98 -64.53
C VAL A 154 -51.66 -68.77 -65.70
N GLN A 155 -50.47 -69.34 -65.53
CA GLN A 155 -50.11 -70.59 -66.19
C GLN A 155 -48.92 -71.34 -65.54
N SER A 156 -48.78 -72.61 -65.88
CA SER A 156 -48.01 -73.65 -65.17
C SER A 156 -46.63 -73.95 -65.79
N PRO A 157 -45.69 -74.57 -65.05
CA PRO A 157 -44.26 -74.54 -65.41
C PRO A 157 -43.76 -75.64 -66.34
N ARG A 158 -42.99 -75.23 -67.36
CA ARG A 158 -41.98 -75.95 -68.17
C ARG A 158 -41.12 -74.85 -68.85
N ASN A 159 -39.84 -75.00 -69.15
CA ASN A 159 -38.93 -76.14 -69.05
C ASN A 159 -37.51 -75.65 -68.61
N SER A 160 -36.54 -76.57 -68.51
CA SER A 160 -35.12 -76.30 -68.22
C SER A 160 -34.48 -75.14 -69.00
N LEU A 161 -33.75 -74.26 -68.29
CA LEU A 161 -32.76 -73.36 -68.86
C LEU A 161 -31.36 -73.89 -68.59
N THR A 162 -30.68 -74.36 -69.64
CA THR A 162 -29.24 -74.64 -69.64
C THR A 162 -28.48 -73.32 -69.63
N LEU A 163 -27.65 -73.10 -68.60
CA LEU A 163 -26.84 -71.87 -68.50
C LEU A 163 -25.67 -71.94 -69.49
N ALA A 164 -25.83 -71.32 -70.67
CA ALA A 164 -24.75 -71.14 -71.63
C ALA A 164 -23.69 -70.19 -71.05
N THR A 165 -22.41 -70.54 -71.21
CA THR A 165 -21.28 -69.77 -70.70
C THR A 165 -20.97 -68.58 -71.62
N SER A 166 -21.50 -67.41 -71.27
CA SER A 166 -21.04 -66.13 -71.84
C SER A 166 -19.85 -65.62 -71.03
N GLU A 167 -18.64 -65.66 -71.61
CA GLU A 167 -17.40 -65.16 -70.99
C GLU A 167 -17.33 -63.61 -70.99
N ALA A 168 -18.20 -62.96 -70.22
CA ALA A 168 -18.13 -61.53 -69.94
C ALA A 168 -17.24 -61.26 -68.71
N ASN A 169 -15.95 -61.59 -68.82
CA ASN A 169 -14.94 -61.21 -67.82
C ASN A 169 -14.57 -59.74 -67.98
N ILE A 170 -14.63 -58.98 -66.89
CA ILE A 170 -14.26 -57.55 -66.88
C ILE A 170 -12.76 -57.44 -66.63
N ASP A 171 -12.03 -56.78 -67.54
CA ASP A 171 -10.65 -56.36 -67.30
C ASP A 171 -10.66 -55.10 -66.41
N VAL A 172 -9.93 -55.16 -65.29
CA VAL A 172 -10.07 -54.22 -64.16
C VAL A 172 -9.54 -52.82 -64.49
N ASP A 173 -8.63 -52.69 -65.45
CA ASP A 173 -7.96 -51.45 -65.90
C ASP A 173 -8.91 -50.30 -66.29
N MET A 174 -10.18 -50.61 -66.60
CA MET A 174 -11.21 -49.65 -66.98
C MET A 174 -12.28 -49.41 -65.89
N SER A 175 -12.00 -49.75 -64.62
CA SER A 175 -12.97 -49.68 -63.52
C SER A 175 -12.41 -49.10 -62.21
N ASN A 176 -13.26 -48.40 -61.45
CA ASN A 176 -12.89 -47.81 -60.15
C ASN A 176 -12.76 -48.91 -59.07
N LEU A 177 -11.58 -49.56 -59.01
CA LEU A 177 -11.26 -50.62 -58.06
C LEU A 177 -11.66 -50.32 -56.59
N PRO A 178 -11.48 -49.10 -56.03
CA PRO A 178 -11.91 -48.81 -54.66
C PRO A 178 -13.42 -48.98 -54.45
N VAL A 179 -14.23 -48.53 -55.42
CA VAL A 179 -15.70 -48.62 -55.35
C VAL A 179 -16.15 -50.08 -55.47
N LEU A 180 -15.50 -50.87 -56.33
CA LEU A 180 -15.76 -52.30 -56.47
C LEU A 180 -15.41 -53.09 -55.19
N VAL A 181 -14.26 -52.80 -54.57
CA VAL A 181 -13.88 -53.40 -53.28
C VAL A 181 -14.86 -53.00 -52.18
N LYS A 182 -15.29 -51.73 -52.11
CA LYS A 182 -16.34 -51.31 -51.15
C LYS A 182 -17.65 -52.07 -51.38
N ALA A 183 -18.13 -52.20 -52.63
CA ALA A 183 -19.37 -52.92 -52.93
C ALA A 183 -19.32 -54.40 -52.52
N ILE A 184 -18.17 -55.06 -52.70
CA ILE A 184 -17.94 -56.44 -52.23
C ILE A 184 -17.97 -56.51 -50.69
N LEU A 185 -17.32 -55.55 -50.01
CA LEU A 185 -17.27 -55.50 -48.54
C LEU A 185 -18.62 -55.14 -47.91
N ASP A 186 -19.37 -54.17 -48.44
CA ASP A 186 -20.73 -53.85 -47.98
C ASP A 186 -21.68 -55.05 -48.18
N LYS A 187 -21.48 -55.86 -49.23
CA LYS A 187 -22.28 -57.08 -49.43
C LYS A 187 -21.85 -58.24 -48.52
N ALA A 188 -20.56 -58.37 -48.22
CA ALA A 188 -20.08 -59.29 -47.19
C ALA A 188 -20.58 -58.90 -45.79
N LEU A 189 -20.62 -57.60 -45.46
CA LEU A 189 -21.19 -57.08 -44.21
C LEU A 189 -22.65 -57.51 -44.05
N HIS A 190 -23.49 -57.28 -45.07
CA HIS A 190 -24.88 -57.70 -45.09
C HIS A 190 -25.04 -59.22 -44.85
N TYR A 191 -24.15 -60.07 -45.36
CA TYR A 191 -24.21 -61.51 -45.10
C TYR A 191 -23.74 -61.89 -43.68
N TYR A 192 -22.84 -61.12 -43.07
CA TYR A 192 -22.52 -61.28 -41.65
C TYR A 192 -23.66 -60.79 -40.75
N ASP A 193 -24.29 -59.65 -41.05
CA ASP A 193 -25.46 -59.12 -40.33
C ASP A 193 -26.62 -60.14 -40.32
N GLU A 194 -26.96 -60.69 -41.49
CA GLU A 194 -27.97 -61.75 -41.60
C GLU A 194 -27.58 -63.01 -40.80
N SER A 195 -26.28 -63.35 -40.72
CA SER A 195 -25.80 -64.52 -39.97
C SER A 195 -26.00 -64.40 -38.46
N LEU A 196 -26.07 -63.18 -37.91
CA LEU A 196 -26.35 -62.95 -36.48
C LEU A 196 -27.77 -63.42 -36.09
N SER A 197 -28.67 -63.65 -37.05
CA SER A 197 -29.99 -64.24 -36.82
C SER A 197 -30.00 -65.77 -36.69
N HIS A 198 -28.85 -66.45 -36.88
CA HIS A 198 -28.78 -67.91 -36.95
C HIS A 198 -28.21 -68.54 -35.68
N ASN A 199 -29.03 -69.33 -34.97
CA ASN A 199 -28.72 -69.94 -33.67
C ASN A 199 -27.51 -70.91 -33.61
N SER A 200 -26.84 -71.22 -34.72
CA SER A 200 -25.76 -72.23 -34.77
C SER A 200 -24.60 -71.94 -35.73
N GLU A 201 -24.75 -71.05 -36.71
CA GLU A 201 -23.70 -70.65 -37.66
C GLU A 201 -23.74 -69.13 -37.85
N TYR A 202 -23.25 -68.37 -36.86
CA TYR A 202 -23.14 -66.91 -36.87
C TYR A 202 -21.67 -66.46 -36.89
N ALA A 203 -21.40 -65.23 -37.33
CA ALA A 203 -20.06 -64.64 -37.31
C ALA A 203 -19.58 -64.38 -35.87
N PRO A 204 -18.41 -64.90 -35.42
CA PRO A 204 -17.85 -64.56 -34.12
C PRO A 204 -17.55 -63.06 -34.02
N GLN A 205 -17.80 -62.46 -32.86
CA GLN A 205 -17.67 -61.01 -32.63
C GLN A 205 -16.31 -60.45 -33.04
N ILE A 206 -15.22 -61.19 -32.79
CA ILE A 206 -13.87 -60.80 -33.23
C ILE A 206 -13.69 -60.83 -34.76
N VAL A 207 -14.23 -61.83 -35.45
CA VAL A 207 -14.16 -61.89 -36.93
C VAL A 207 -14.93 -60.70 -37.52
N TYR A 208 -16.05 -60.34 -36.91
CA TYR A 208 -16.88 -59.21 -37.30
C TYR A 208 -16.21 -57.85 -37.02
N SER A 209 -15.60 -57.65 -35.85
CA SER A 209 -14.89 -56.41 -35.50
C SER A 209 -13.58 -56.24 -36.27
N GLN A 210 -12.84 -57.31 -36.55
CA GLN A 210 -11.69 -57.29 -37.46
C GLN A 210 -12.10 -57.00 -38.91
N PHE A 211 -13.25 -57.53 -39.36
CA PHE A 211 -13.79 -57.22 -40.68
C PHE A 211 -14.14 -55.73 -40.80
N LEU A 212 -14.93 -55.19 -39.87
CA LEU A 212 -15.24 -53.76 -39.81
C LEU A 212 -13.98 -52.88 -39.73
N SER A 213 -12.99 -53.27 -38.92
CA SER A 213 -11.73 -52.54 -38.78
C SER A 213 -10.90 -52.55 -40.07
N ARG A 214 -10.85 -53.66 -40.80
CA ARG A 214 -10.22 -53.73 -42.13
C ARG A 214 -10.96 -52.85 -43.15
N THR A 215 -12.29 -52.90 -43.19
CA THR A 215 -13.10 -52.07 -44.10
C THR A 215 -12.95 -50.57 -43.81
N LEU A 216 -12.95 -50.17 -42.53
CA LEU A 216 -12.69 -48.78 -42.14
C LEU A 216 -11.25 -48.35 -42.48
N SER A 217 -10.25 -49.19 -42.21
CA SER A 217 -8.84 -48.94 -42.59
C SER A 217 -8.69 -48.70 -44.10
N PHE A 218 -9.31 -49.56 -44.92
CA PHE A 218 -9.33 -49.42 -46.38
C PHE A 218 -9.96 -48.10 -46.83
N MET A 219 -11.12 -47.74 -46.30
CA MET A 219 -11.77 -46.47 -46.64
C MET A 219 -10.96 -45.24 -46.21
N LEU A 220 -10.27 -45.29 -45.06
CA LEU A 220 -9.37 -44.22 -44.63
C LEU A 220 -8.17 -44.07 -45.56
N CYS A 221 -7.54 -45.17 -45.99
CA CYS A 221 -6.46 -45.13 -46.97
C CYS A 221 -6.93 -44.52 -48.30
N CYS A 222 -8.08 -44.93 -48.82
CA CYS A 222 -8.67 -44.39 -50.05
C CYS A 222 -9.21 -42.95 -49.93
N ASN A 223 -9.46 -42.45 -48.72
CA ASN A 223 -9.75 -41.04 -48.45
C ASN A 223 -8.46 -40.19 -48.38
N SER A 224 -7.33 -40.82 -47.99
CA SER A 224 -6.06 -40.12 -47.74
C SER A 224 -5.16 -39.91 -48.97
N ALA A 225 -5.42 -40.59 -50.09
CA ALA A 225 -4.48 -40.70 -51.20
C ALA A 225 -5.13 -40.52 -52.58
N VAL A 226 -4.46 -39.77 -53.48
CA VAL A 226 -4.91 -39.55 -54.86
C VAL A 226 -4.80 -40.85 -55.67
N VAL A 227 -5.93 -41.26 -56.25
CA VAL A 227 -6.21 -42.58 -56.84
C VAL A 227 -5.20 -43.02 -57.92
N GLN A 228 -4.55 -42.08 -58.62
CA GLN A 228 -3.69 -42.35 -59.78
C GLN A 228 -2.20 -42.62 -59.45
N SER A 229 -1.80 -42.69 -58.18
CA SER A 229 -0.39 -42.92 -57.82
C SER A 229 -0.12 -44.36 -57.35
N GLN A 230 1.03 -44.91 -57.77
CA GLN A 230 1.52 -46.25 -57.40
C GLN A 230 1.76 -46.43 -55.88
N ASN A 231 1.63 -45.34 -55.11
CA ASN A 231 1.75 -45.30 -53.65
C ASN A 231 0.45 -45.62 -52.89
N VAL A 232 -0.72 -45.69 -53.55
CA VAL A 232 -2.00 -45.99 -52.88
C VAL A 232 -1.97 -47.42 -52.32
N ALA A 233 -1.62 -48.40 -53.16
CA ALA A 233 -1.63 -49.81 -52.78
C ALA A 233 -0.53 -50.15 -51.74
N SER A 234 0.64 -49.51 -51.83
CA SER A 234 1.69 -49.65 -50.80
C SER A 234 1.29 -49.01 -49.46
N SER A 235 0.53 -47.92 -49.48
CA SER A 235 -0.02 -47.28 -48.26
C SER A 235 -1.12 -48.12 -47.59
N ILE A 236 -1.97 -48.79 -48.39
CA ILE A 236 -2.99 -49.73 -47.90
C ILE A 236 -2.33 -50.93 -47.19
N ILE A 237 -1.35 -51.58 -47.83
CA ILE A 237 -0.69 -52.76 -47.26
C ILE A 237 0.16 -52.42 -46.03
N ASN A 238 0.90 -51.29 -46.06
CA ASN A 238 1.70 -50.86 -44.92
C ASN A 238 0.90 -50.14 -43.82
N CYS A 239 -0.41 -49.94 -43.98
CA CYS A 239 -1.28 -49.19 -43.06
C CYS A 239 -0.74 -47.79 -42.67
N ASN A 240 -0.10 -47.10 -43.62
CA ASN A 240 0.58 -45.83 -43.37
C ASN A 240 -0.37 -44.64 -43.55
N TYR A 241 -1.07 -44.27 -42.48
CA TYR A 241 -1.97 -43.12 -42.43
C TYR A 241 -1.21 -41.78 -42.41
N SER A 242 -1.50 -40.89 -43.35
CA SER A 242 -0.99 -39.51 -43.33
C SER A 242 -1.89 -38.61 -42.49
N ASN A 243 -1.38 -38.10 -41.35
CA ASN A 243 -2.10 -37.16 -40.47
C ASN A 243 -2.15 -35.72 -41.03
N LYS A 244 -1.89 -35.49 -42.32
CA LYS A 244 -1.95 -34.15 -42.93
C LYS A 244 -3.39 -33.82 -43.35
N PRO A 245 -3.90 -32.62 -43.05
CA PRO A 245 -5.23 -32.22 -43.52
C PRO A 245 -5.24 -32.09 -45.04
N LEU A 246 -6.19 -32.77 -45.69
CA LEU A 246 -6.48 -32.57 -47.11
C LEU A 246 -7.10 -31.19 -47.31
N LYS A 247 -6.33 -30.28 -47.89
CA LYS A 247 -6.88 -29.19 -48.69
C LYS A 247 -6.93 -29.64 -50.14
N ASP A 248 -8.07 -29.43 -50.78
CA ASP A 248 -8.26 -29.38 -52.23
C ASP A 248 -7.72 -30.60 -52.99
N CYS A 249 -8.44 -31.73 -52.88
CA CYS A 249 -8.26 -32.93 -53.70
C CYS A 249 -9.61 -33.34 -54.31
N GLU A 250 -9.83 -33.00 -55.58
CA GLU A 250 -11.14 -33.11 -56.24
C GLU A 250 -11.58 -34.55 -56.58
N ASN A 251 -10.66 -35.53 -56.51
CA ASN A 251 -10.89 -36.92 -56.91
C ASN A 251 -10.72 -37.89 -55.72
N LEU A 252 -11.62 -37.81 -54.74
CA LEU A 252 -11.71 -38.71 -53.59
C LEU A 252 -12.61 -39.92 -53.93
N SER A 253 -12.21 -41.14 -53.54
CA SER A 253 -12.99 -42.36 -53.82
C SER A 253 -14.23 -42.54 -52.93
N PHE A 254 -14.21 -41.98 -51.72
CA PHE A 254 -15.29 -42.02 -50.74
C PHE A 254 -15.46 -40.64 -50.11
N SER A 255 -16.66 -40.26 -49.69
CA SER A 255 -16.86 -38.99 -49.01
C SER A 255 -16.51 -39.08 -47.52
N ASN A 256 -16.15 -37.94 -46.92
CA ASN A 256 -16.03 -37.81 -45.45
C ASN A 256 -17.34 -38.18 -44.71
N SER A 257 -18.49 -38.08 -45.37
CA SER A 257 -19.79 -38.51 -44.84
C SER A 257 -19.93 -40.03 -44.77
N ASP A 258 -19.48 -40.75 -45.81
CA ASP A 258 -19.44 -42.22 -45.83
C ASP A 258 -18.61 -42.76 -44.69
N VAL A 259 -17.37 -42.28 -44.57
CA VAL A 259 -16.41 -42.69 -43.53
C VAL A 259 -16.98 -42.41 -42.13
N TYR A 260 -17.55 -41.22 -41.92
CA TYR A 260 -18.20 -40.87 -40.67
C TYR A 260 -19.38 -41.81 -40.33
N SER A 261 -20.24 -42.12 -41.31
CA SER A 261 -21.40 -43.00 -41.11
C SER A 261 -20.97 -44.42 -40.70
N PHE A 262 -19.85 -44.91 -41.25
CA PHE A 262 -19.30 -46.22 -40.93
C PHE A 262 -18.64 -46.25 -39.55
N CYS A 263 -17.94 -45.19 -39.14
CA CYS A 263 -17.43 -45.06 -37.77
C CYS A 263 -18.57 -45.17 -36.73
N GLY A 264 -19.76 -44.66 -37.06
CA GLY A 264 -20.97 -44.83 -36.26
C GLY A 264 -21.40 -46.29 -36.09
N LYS A 265 -21.27 -47.13 -37.13
CA LYS A 265 -21.54 -48.58 -37.04
C LYS A 265 -20.56 -49.30 -36.11
N VAL A 266 -19.28 -48.93 -36.16
CA VAL A 266 -18.24 -49.54 -35.29
C VAL A 266 -18.47 -49.20 -33.82
N LEU A 267 -18.90 -47.97 -33.50
CA LEU A 267 -19.25 -47.55 -32.15
C LEU A 267 -20.53 -48.18 -31.57
N LEU A 268 -21.35 -48.86 -32.38
CA LEU A 268 -22.53 -49.59 -31.91
C LEU A 268 -22.20 -51.02 -31.43
N LEU A 269 -20.94 -51.44 -31.52
CA LEU A 269 -20.46 -52.71 -30.95
C LEU A 269 -20.34 -52.63 -29.42
N LYS A 270 -20.69 -53.73 -28.75
CA LYS A 270 -20.33 -53.95 -27.34
C LYS A 270 -18.86 -54.35 -27.23
N ILE A 271 -17.98 -53.36 -27.18
CA ILE A 271 -16.52 -53.56 -27.13
C ILE A 271 -16.08 -54.11 -25.76
N ASP A 272 -16.88 -53.88 -24.71
CA ASP A 272 -16.59 -54.22 -23.31
C ASP A 272 -16.22 -55.70 -23.05
N ASP A 273 -16.82 -56.63 -23.80
CA ASP A 273 -16.62 -58.08 -23.66
C ASP A 273 -15.38 -58.63 -24.42
N MET A 274 -14.54 -57.76 -25.02
CA MET A 274 -13.39 -58.15 -25.87
C MET A 274 -12.03 -58.00 -25.17
N GLU A 275 -10.97 -58.63 -25.70
CA GLU A 275 -9.60 -58.51 -25.15
C GLU A 275 -8.99 -57.12 -25.38
N LEU A 276 -8.23 -56.62 -24.40
CA LEU A 276 -7.70 -55.24 -24.39
C LEU A 276 -6.89 -54.88 -25.64
N GLU A 277 -6.10 -55.81 -26.20
CA GLU A 277 -5.34 -55.54 -27.42
C GLU A 277 -6.28 -55.19 -28.59
N GLU A 278 -7.37 -55.95 -28.72
CA GLU A 278 -8.40 -55.76 -29.74
C GLU A 278 -9.16 -54.45 -29.52
N GLN A 279 -9.61 -54.18 -28.29
CA GLN A 279 -10.23 -52.91 -27.92
C GLN A 279 -9.33 -51.71 -28.25
N SER A 280 -8.03 -51.81 -27.92
CA SER A 280 -7.05 -50.76 -28.18
C SER A 280 -6.87 -50.51 -29.68
N SER A 281 -6.90 -51.56 -30.50
CA SER A 281 -6.81 -51.47 -31.96
C SER A 281 -8.02 -50.73 -32.55
N ILE A 282 -9.23 -51.03 -32.08
CA ILE A 282 -10.49 -50.45 -32.54
C ILE A 282 -10.57 -48.97 -32.17
N PHE A 283 -10.31 -48.61 -30.91
CA PHE A 283 -10.32 -47.21 -30.49
C PHE A 283 -9.15 -46.39 -31.10
N SER A 284 -7.98 -47.00 -31.33
CA SER A 284 -6.88 -46.35 -32.06
C SER A 284 -7.27 -46.05 -33.51
N LEU A 285 -7.95 -46.98 -34.18
CA LEU A 285 -8.45 -46.80 -35.54
C LEU A 285 -9.56 -45.73 -35.61
N LEU A 286 -10.52 -45.75 -34.68
CA LEU A 286 -11.57 -44.73 -34.57
C LEU A 286 -11.00 -43.34 -34.30
N SER A 287 -10.00 -43.23 -33.43
CA SER A 287 -9.29 -41.95 -33.18
C SER A 287 -8.59 -41.44 -34.44
N LYS A 288 -7.88 -42.30 -35.18
CA LYS A 288 -7.29 -41.95 -36.49
C LYS A 288 -8.35 -41.53 -37.51
N ALA A 289 -9.51 -42.21 -37.53
CA ALA A 289 -10.63 -41.84 -38.39
C ALA A 289 -11.13 -40.42 -38.06
N TYR A 290 -11.42 -40.13 -36.79
CA TYR A 290 -11.89 -38.80 -36.37
C TYR A 290 -10.82 -37.71 -36.53
N ALA A 291 -9.53 -38.05 -36.41
CA ALA A 291 -8.42 -37.14 -36.76
C ALA A 291 -8.45 -36.76 -38.24
N SER A 292 -8.57 -37.73 -39.15
CA SER A 292 -8.62 -37.48 -40.59
C SER A 292 -9.84 -36.64 -41.00
N LEU A 293 -10.96 -36.80 -40.27
CA LEU A 293 -12.20 -36.05 -40.43
C LEU A 293 -12.20 -34.68 -39.69
N GLN A 294 -11.09 -34.30 -39.03
CA GLN A 294 -10.97 -33.08 -38.20
C GLN A 294 -11.96 -32.99 -37.02
N LEU A 295 -12.56 -34.12 -36.60
CA LEU A 295 -13.57 -34.21 -35.55
C LEU A 295 -12.94 -34.35 -34.15
N THR A 296 -12.12 -33.37 -33.76
CA THR A 296 -11.29 -33.36 -32.53
C THR A 296 -12.05 -33.78 -31.27
N ARG A 297 -13.26 -33.26 -31.03
CA ARG A 297 -14.09 -33.64 -29.85
C ARG A 297 -14.47 -35.13 -29.83
N LYS A 298 -14.70 -35.76 -30.98
CA LYS A 298 -15.02 -37.19 -31.08
C LYS A 298 -13.77 -38.05 -30.97
N GLN A 299 -12.66 -37.59 -31.55
CA GLN A 299 -11.33 -38.18 -31.35
C GLN A 299 -10.98 -38.21 -29.86
N ALA A 300 -11.08 -37.07 -29.17
CA ALA A 300 -10.84 -36.91 -27.74
C ALA A 300 -11.72 -37.87 -26.90
N PHE A 301 -13.02 -37.93 -27.19
CA PHE A 301 -13.94 -38.87 -26.54
C PHE A 301 -13.56 -40.35 -26.76
N THR A 302 -13.18 -40.76 -27.98
CA THR A 302 -12.71 -42.15 -28.22
C THR A 302 -11.40 -42.47 -27.50
N LEU A 303 -10.52 -41.48 -27.30
CA LEU A 303 -9.30 -41.66 -26.52
C LEU A 303 -9.58 -41.70 -25.01
N ARG A 304 -10.58 -40.97 -24.50
CA ARG A 304 -11.07 -41.12 -23.11
C ARG A 304 -11.66 -42.51 -22.87
N LEU A 305 -12.41 -43.08 -23.82
CA LEU A 305 -12.91 -44.46 -23.72
C LEU A 305 -11.76 -45.48 -23.64
N LEU A 306 -10.71 -45.31 -24.44
CA LEU A 306 -9.51 -46.14 -24.37
C LEU A 306 -8.71 -45.95 -23.06
N LEU A 307 -8.69 -44.74 -22.47
CA LEU A 307 -8.12 -44.56 -21.12
C LEU A 307 -8.91 -45.37 -20.08
N VAL A 308 -10.24 -45.37 -20.15
CA VAL A 308 -11.10 -46.12 -19.21
C VAL A 308 -10.95 -47.64 -19.37
N SER A 309 -10.80 -48.17 -20.60
CA SER A 309 -10.55 -49.61 -20.76
C SER A 309 -9.13 -50.05 -20.39
N ILE A 310 -8.15 -49.15 -20.47
CA ILE A 310 -6.80 -49.38 -19.93
C ILE A 310 -6.79 -49.30 -18.39
N SER A 311 -7.52 -48.36 -17.77
CA SER A 311 -7.53 -48.23 -16.30
C SER A 311 -8.15 -49.44 -15.61
N SER A 312 -9.18 -50.06 -16.21
CA SER A 312 -9.80 -51.29 -15.69
C SER A 312 -8.94 -52.56 -15.81
N HIS A 313 -7.87 -52.54 -16.61
CA HIS A 313 -6.96 -53.66 -16.85
C HIS A 313 -5.49 -53.31 -16.57
N ALA A 314 -5.22 -52.26 -15.78
CA ALA A 314 -3.87 -51.69 -15.68
C ALA A 314 -2.85 -52.58 -14.93
N GLU A 315 -3.32 -53.59 -14.19
CA GLU A 315 -2.47 -54.50 -13.41
C GLU A 315 -1.64 -55.45 -14.29
N GLY A 316 -0.38 -55.09 -14.51
CA GLY A 316 0.62 -55.93 -15.18
C GLY A 316 1.14 -55.41 -16.52
N LEU A 317 0.55 -54.34 -17.06
CA LEU A 317 1.04 -53.67 -18.28
C LEU A 317 2.40 -53.00 -18.06
N LYS A 318 3.24 -52.99 -19.10
CA LYS A 318 4.56 -52.33 -19.11
C LYS A 318 4.52 -51.04 -19.93
N TRP A 319 5.12 -49.98 -19.39
CA TRP A 319 5.19 -48.69 -20.06
C TRP A 319 5.95 -48.77 -21.39
N GLN A 320 5.43 -48.08 -22.43
CA GLN A 320 6.06 -47.98 -23.75
C GLN A 320 6.08 -46.52 -24.22
N HIS A 321 7.06 -46.15 -25.05
CA HIS A 321 7.16 -44.78 -25.60
C HIS A 321 5.96 -44.42 -26.51
N SER A 322 5.36 -45.41 -27.18
CA SER A 322 4.08 -45.30 -27.90
C SER A 322 2.95 -44.77 -27.01
N PHE A 323 2.92 -45.16 -25.73
CA PHE A 323 1.91 -44.73 -24.77
C PHE A 323 2.12 -43.28 -24.32
N GLN A 324 3.37 -42.82 -24.17
CA GLN A 324 3.66 -41.41 -23.91
C GLN A 324 3.10 -40.52 -25.04
N ASN A 325 3.43 -40.85 -26.29
CA ASN A 325 2.98 -40.07 -27.44
C ASN A 325 1.44 -40.02 -27.54
N PHE A 326 0.76 -41.09 -27.10
CA PHE A 326 -0.69 -41.14 -26.98
C PHE A 326 -1.21 -40.20 -25.87
N LEU A 327 -0.66 -40.23 -24.66
CA LEU A 327 -1.04 -39.30 -23.59
C LEU A 327 -0.79 -37.84 -24.01
N ASP A 328 0.34 -37.56 -24.67
CA ASP A 328 0.66 -36.24 -25.21
C ASP A 328 -0.33 -35.81 -26.32
N THR A 329 -0.99 -36.74 -27.04
CA THR A 329 -2.12 -36.40 -27.93
C THR A 329 -3.40 -36.12 -27.15
N VAL A 330 -3.71 -36.84 -26.07
CA VAL A 330 -4.88 -36.58 -25.22
C VAL A 330 -4.76 -35.20 -24.57
N MET A 331 -3.62 -34.90 -23.94
CA MET A 331 -3.40 -33.63 -23.24
C MET A 331 -3.44 -32.41 -24.18
N ARG A 332 -3.12 -32.60 -25.48
CA ARG A 332 -3.28 -31.58 -26.53
C ARG A 332 -4.69 -31.49 -27.12
N LEU A 333 -5.48 -32.56 -27.09
CA LEU A 333 -6.87 -32.56 -27.58
C LEU A 333 -7.89 -32.00 -26.55
N TYR A 334 -7.44 -31.83 -25.31
CA TYR A 334 -8.19 -31.21 -24.21
C TYR A 334 -7.58 -29.87 -23.75
N ASP A 335 -6.63 -29.32 -24.53
CA ASP A 335 -5.99 -28.01 -24.31
C ASP A 335 -5.31 -27.83 -22.93
N ILE A 336 -4.96 -28.93 -22.26
CA ILE A 336 -4.48 -28.94 -20.86
C ILE A 336 -3.11 -28.27 -20.71
N HIS A 337 -2.30 -28.27 -21.78
CA HIS A 337 -0.98 -27.63 -21.81
C HIS A 337 -0.97 -26.17 -22.25
N GLU A 338 -2.07 -25.60 -22.76
CA GLU A 338 -2.07 -24.17 -23.08
C GLU A 338 -1.96 -23.32 -21.80
N SER A 339 -1.19 -22.24 -21.90
CA SER A 339 -1.29 -21.07 -21.03
C SER A 339 -2.42 -20.16 -21.53
N ALA A 340 -2.83 -19.16 -20.74
CA ALA A 340 -4.00 -18.31 -21.02
C ALA A 340 -3.77 -17.25 -22.14
N ASP A 341 -2.93 -17.58 -23.11
CA ASP A 341 -2.38 -16.71 -24.15
C ASP A 341 -2.97 -17.02 -25.55
N SER A 342 -3.62 -18.17 -25.73
CA SER A 342 -4.39 -18.48 -26.93
C SER A 342 -5.65 -17.60 -27.00
N ASN A 343 -5.79 -16.85 -28.10
CA ASN A 343 -6.72 -15.72 -28.20
C ASN A 343 -8.17 -16.08 -28.61
N GLU A 344 -8.65 -17.30 -28.31
CA GLU A 344 -10.03 -17.69 -28.60
C GLU A 344 -10.89 -17.81 -27.33
N VAL A 345 -11.94 -16.98 -27.26
CA VAL A 345 -12.95 -17.03 -26.18
C VAL A 345 -13.86 -18.24 -26.37
N LYS A 346 -13.39 -19.42 -25.92
CA LYS A 346 -14.14 -20.68 -25.93
C LYS A 346 -14.23 -21.26 -24.52
N SER A 347 -15.20 -20.73 -23.76
CA SER A 347 -15.78 -21.33 -22.55
C SER A 347 -14.79 -21.88 -21.50
N ASN A 348 -14.34 -21.01 -20.59
CA ASN A 348 -14.00 -21.41 -19.21
C ASN A 348 -15.30 -21.80 -18.43
N SER A 349 -16.09 -22.73 -18.96
CA SER A 349 -17.19 -23.33 -18.20
C SER A 349 -16.61 -24.28 -17.16
N LEU A 350 -17.22 -24.32 -15.98
CA LEU A 350 -16.81 -25.22 -14.88
C LEU A 350 -16.78 -26.68 -15.37
N GLU A 351 -17.83 -27.07 -16.09
CA GLU A 351 -17.97 -28.36 -16.81
C GLU A 351 -16.75 -28.76 -17.66
N TRP A 352 -16.07 -27.81 -18.33
CA TRP A 352 -14.89 -28.13 -19.13
C TRP A 352 -13.64 -28.35 -18.27
N ARG A 353 -13.50 -27.59 -17.16
CA ARG A 353 -12.42 -27.81 -16.18
C ARG A 353 -12.62 -29.10 -15.38
N GLU A 354 -13.88 -29.47 -15.10
CA GLU A 354 -14.25 -30.77 -14.53
C GLU A 354 -13.86 -31.91 -15.48
N LEU A 355 -14.20 -31.81 -16.77
CA LEU A 355 -13.77 -32.78 -17.78
C LEU A 355 -12.24 -32.86 -17.90
N GLN A 356 -11.52 -31.75 -17.80
CA GLN A 356 -10.04 -31.76 -17.77
C GLN A 356 -9.52 -32.46 -16.51
N LYS A 357 -10.11 -32.19 -15.32
CA LYS A 357 -9.79 -32.90 -14.06
C LYS A 357 -9.96 -34.41 -14.22
N ASP A 358 -11.13 -34.89 -14.67
CA ASP A 358 -11.43 -36.32 -14.89
C ASP A 358 -10.31 -37.03 -15.66
N ILE A 359 -9.79 -36.37 -16.69
CA ILE A 359 -8.82 -36.94 -17.63
C ILE A 359 -7.42 -36.94 -17.02
N ILE A 360 -7.04 -35.87 -16.30
CA ILE A 360 -5.78 -35.81 -15.56
C ILE A 360 -5.79 -36.88 -14.45
N GLU A 361 -6.92 -37.08 -13.78
CA GLU A 361 -7.10 -38.12 -12.77
C GLU A 361 -6.98 -39.53 -13.36
N LEU A 362 -7.63 -39.83 -14.49
CA LEU A 362 -7.47 -41.11 -15.21
C LEU A 362 -6.01 -41.34 -15.65
N CYS A 363 -5.35 -40.34 -16.23
CA CYS A 363 -3.94 -40.41 -16.62
C CYS A 363 -3.02 -40.64 -15.40
N LEU A 364 -3.34 -40.02 -14.26
CA LEU A 364 -2.63 -40.17 -12.99
C LEU A 364 -2.83 -41.56 -12.39
N GLN A 365 -4.07 -42.07 -12.33
CA GLN A 365 -4.39 -43.44 -11.88
C GLN A 365 -3.62 -44.49 -12.69
N ILE A 366 -3.58 -44.36 -14.03
CA ILE A 366 -2.81 -45.24 -14.91
C ILE A 366 -1.30 -45.07 -14.70
N SER A 367 -0.80 -43.86 -14.46
CA SER A 367 0.61 -43.63 -14.17
C SER A 367 1.05 -44.28 -12.85
N VAL A 368 0.17 -44.31 -11.84
CA VAL A 368 0.39 -44.93 -10.52
C VAL A 368 0.45 -46.46 -10.63
N SER A 369 -0.51 -47.09 -11.32
CA SER A 369 -0.53 -48.55 -11.49
C SER A 369 0.64 -49.07 -12.34
N MET A 370 1.01 -48.35 -13.40
CA MET A 370 2.19 -48.65 -14.24
C MET A 370 3.53 -48.18 -13.64
N LYS A 371 3.52 -47.52 -12.46
CA LYS A 371 4.70 -46.97 -11.76
C LYS A 371 5.55 -45.98 -12.57
N ALA A 372 4.91 -45.16 -13.41
CA ALA A 372 5.56 -44.17 -14.27
C ALA A 372 5.89 -42.86 -13.53
N GLU A 373 6.99 -42.86 -12.76
CA GLU A 373 7.37 -41.78 -11.83
C GLU A 373 7.47 -40.36 -12.44
N SER A 374 7.84 -40.21 -13.72
CA SER A 374 7.87 -38.89 -14.38
C SER A 374 6.48 -38.28 -14.51
N ASN A 375 5.52 -39.10 -14.93
CA ASN A 375 4.18 -38.64 -15.26
C ASN A 375 3.33 -38.52 -13.99
N MET A 376 3.58 -39.37 -12.99
CA MET A 376 3.11 -39.18 -11.62
C MET A 376 3.48 -37.78 -11.08
N ARG A 377 4.74 -37.37 -11.24
CA ARG A 377 5.19 -36.03 -10.84
C ARG A 377 4.44 -34.95 -11.61
N ASP A 378 4.45 -35.03 -12.94
CA ASP A 378 4.00 -33.93 -13.79
C ASP A 378 2.47 -33.77 -13.76
N TYR A 379 1.70 -34.86 -13.71
CA TYR A 379 0.25 -34.81 -13.51
C TYR A 379 -0.14 -34.45 -12.07
N GLY A 380 0.58 -34.95 -11.06
CA GLY A 380 0.32 -34.59 -9.65
C GLY A 380 0.55 -33.10 -9.37
N LEU A 381 1.66 -32.53 -9.86
CA LEU A 381 1.94 -31.10 -9.76
C LEU A 381 0.97 -30.26 -10.61
N LEU A 382 0.64 -30.69 -11.82
CA LEU A 382 -0.34 -29.97 -12.66
C LEU A 382 -1.74 -29.98 -12.04
N MET A 383 -2.12 -31.06 -11.35
CA MET A 383 -3.39 -31.17 -10.65
C MET A 383 -3.45 -30.25 -9.42
N LEU A 384 -2.44 -30.31 -8.53
CA LEU A 384 -2.36 -29.40 -7.37
C LEU A 384 -2.28 -27.93 -7.79
N ASN A 385 -1.54 -27.60 -8.86
CA ASN A 385 -1.42 -26.22 -9.31
C ASN A 385 -2.68 -25.76 -10.06
N LYS A 386 -2.98 -26.32 -11.24
CA LYS A 386 -4.06 -25.80 -12.12
C LYS A 386 -5.48 -26.00 -11.57
N TYR A 387 -5.71 -26.95 -10.66
CA TYR A 387 -7.06 -27.37 -10.27
C TYR A 387 -7.29 -27.42 -8.73
N ASN A 388 -6.48 -26.73 -7.94
CA ASN A 388 -6.59 -26.62 -6.47
C ASN A 388 -8.06 -26.37 -6.01
N ASP A 389 -8.73 -25.41 -6.64
CA ASP A 389 -10.10 -24.99 -6.32
C ASP A 389 -11.17 -26.07 -6.54
N MET A 390 -10.83 -27.14 -7.29
CA MET A 390 -11.73 -28.24 -7.68
C MET A 390 -11.37 -29.58 -7.01
N LEU A 391 -10.42 -29.57 -6.08
CA LEU A 391 -9.97 -30.75 -5.32
C LEU A 391 -10.53 -30.72 -3.90
N SER A 392 -11.09 -31.84 -3.41
CA SER A 392 -11.35 -31.97 -1.96
C SER A 392 -10.04 -32.03 -1.16
N GLU A 393 -10.09 -31.63 0.11
CA GLU A 393 -8.90 -31.67 0.97
C GLU A 393 -8.39 -33.11 1.20
N THR A 394 -9.26 -34.11 1.03
CA THR A 394 -8.92 -35.53 0.96
C THR A 394 -8.11 -35.86 -0.29
N GLU A 395 -8.58 -35.48 -1.49
CA GLU A 395 -7.83 -35.70 -2.75
C GLU A 395 -6.45 -35.02 -2.71
N GLN A 396 -6.36 -33.80 -2.19
CA GLN A 396 -5.06 -33.09 -2.07
C GLN A 396 -4.10 -33.81 -1.11
N LYS A 397 -4.61 -34.36 0.00
CA LYS A 397 -3.82 -35.16 0.96
C LYS A 397 -3.37 -36.48 0.34
N GLU A 398 -4.22 -37.14 -0.44
CA GLU A 398 -3.88 -38.40 -1.13
C GLU A 398 -2.82 -38.18 -2.22
N ILE A 399 -2.95 -37.15 -3.05
CA ILE A 399 -1.92 -36.78 -4.05
C ILE A 399 -0.58 -36.52 -3.37
N LEU A 400 -0.56 -35.78 -2.26
CA LEU A 400 0.68 -35.53 -1.52
C LEU A 400 1.27 -36.81 -0.89
N GLN A 401 0.46 -37.63 -0.22
CA GLN A 401 0.96 -38.78 0.53
C GLN A 401 1.34 -39.97 -0.36
N VAL A 402 0.53 -40.27 -1.39
CA VAL A 402 0.71 -41.46 -2.25
C VAL A 402 1.71 -41.19 -3.37
N ILE A 403 1.77 -39.95 -3.89
CA ILE A 403 2.50 -39.64 -5.13
C ILE A 403 3.71 -38.74 -4.86
N LEU A 404 3.50 -37.55 -4.29
CA LEU A 404 4.58 -36.57 -4.18
C LEU A 404 5.60 -36.93 -3.09
N LYS A 405 5.15 -37.41 -1.92
CA LYS A 405 6.05 -37.73 -0.79
C LYS A 405 7.09 -38.83 -1.13
N PRO A 406 6.75 -39.94 -1.81
CA PRO A 406 7.75 -40.88 -2.32
C PRO A 406 8.70 -40.27 -3.36
N LEU A 407 8.22 -39.37 -4.23
CA LEU A 407 9.05 -38.71 -5.26
C LEU A 407 10.02 -37.66 -4.68
N ILE A 408 9.64 -37.01 -3.57
CA ILE A 408 10.50 -36.15 -2.76
C ILE A 408 11.61 -37.00 -2.10
N GLN A 409 11.25 -38.12 -1.46
CA GLN A 409 12.21 -39.05 -0.85
C GLN A 409 13.18 -39.65 -1.89
N ASN A 410 12.73 -39.88 -3.12
CA ASN A 410 13.55 -40.33 -4.25
C ASN A 410 14.35 -39.20 -4.94
N LEU A 411 14.33 -37.96 -4.41
CA LEU A 411 15.03 -36.77 -4.94
C LEU A 411 14.69 -36.41 -6.41
N LYS A 412 13.51 -36.82 -6.90
CA LYS A 412 13.01 -36.54 -8.26
C LYS A 412 12.23 -35.23 -8.36
N ILE A 413 11.79 -34.71 -7.22
CA ILE A 413 11.40 -33.32 -7.01
C ILE A 413 12.56 -32.66 -6.23
N LYS A 414 13.01 -31.49 -6.69
CA LYS A 414 14.14 -30.75 -6.08
C LYS A 414 13.77 -29.37 -5.57
N GLU A 415 12.71 -28.78 -6.09
CA GLU A 415 12.24 -27.44 -5.77
C GLU A 415 10.76 -27.53 -5.44
N TYR A 416 10.31 -26.71 -4.49
CA TYR A 416 8.91 -26.63 -4.11
C TYR A 416 8.14 -25.75 -5.11
N TRP A 417 6.87 -26.09 -5.37
CA TRP A 417 6.17 -25.74 -6.60
C TRP A 417 5.24 -24.51 -6.53
N ASP A 418 5.02 -23.93 -5.35
CA ASP A 418 4.30 -22.65 -5.20
C ASP A 418 5.31 -21.50 -5.01
N PRO A 419 5.44 -20.57 -5.98
CA PRO A 419 6.34 -19.43 -5.87
C PRO A 419 5.84 -18.34 -4.90
N PHE A 420 4.56 -18.35 -4.51
CA PHE A 420 3.95 -17.32 -3.67
C PHE A 420 3.79 -17.72 -2.20
N ILE A 421 4.60 -18.69 -1.76
CA ILE A 421 4.70 -19.11 -0.35
C ILE A 421 5.13 -17.97 0.57
N LEU A 422 6.04 -17.09 0.13
CA LEU A 422 6.62 -16.00 0.94
C LEU A 422 5.89 -14.65 0.71
N ARG A 423 5.22 -14.14 1.74
CA ARG A 423 4.24 -13.03 1.64
C ARG A 423 4.63 -11.69 2.27
N GLY A 424 5.81 -11.61 2.84
CA GLY A 424 6.31 -10.40 3.49
C GLY A 424 7.46 -10.74 4.43
N VAL A 425 8.42 -9.83 4.54
CA VAL A 425 9.57 -9.97 5.43
C VAL A 425 9.84 -8.63 6.10
N THR A 426 9.87 -8.60 7.43
CA THR A 426 10.15 -7.38 8.17
C THR A 426 11.11 -7.64 9.32
N ILE A 427 12.06 -6.73 9.52
CA ILE A 427 12.89 -6.70 10.74
C ILE A 427 12.30 -5.63 11.67
N SER A 428 12.09 -5.98 12.93
CA SER A 428 11.65 -5.11 14.04
C SER A 428 12.76 -5.03 15.11
N ARG A 429 12.70 -4.02 15.97
CA ARG A 429 13.56 -3.96 17.17
C ARG A 429 12.77 -4.45 18.39
N LEU A 430 13.46 -5.11 19.31
CA LEU A 430 12.88 -5.59 20.57
C LEU A 430 12.78 -4.49 21.63
N GLU A 431 13.80 -3.63 21.71
CA GLU A 431 13.91 -2.65 22.79
C GLU A 431 13.24 -1.33 22.37
N THR A 432 12.22 -0.94 23.14
CA THR A 432 11.33 0.18 22.83
C THR A 432 11.68 1.37 23.72
N ASP A 433 12.79 2.05 23.41
CA ASP A 433 13.08 3.38 23.93
C ASP A 433 12.81 4.43 22.85
N SER A 434 12.14 5.52 23.22
CA SER A 434 11.37 6.35 22.28
C SER A 434 12.19 7.38 21.48
N ALA A 435 13.43 7.04 21.14
CA ALA A 435 14.28 7.83 20.26
C ALA A 435 14.27 7.26 18.83
N SER A 436 13.43 7.85 17.97
CA SER A 436 13.76 7.88 16.53
C SER A 436 15.18 8.43 16.39
N TYR A 437 16.07 7.73 15.67
CA TYR A 437 17.42 8.22 15.47
C TYR A 437 17.41 9.46 14.56
N ASP A 438 17.29 10.64 15.18
CA ASP A 438 17.66 11.96 14.63
C ASP A 438 19.20 12.06 14.47
N THR A 439 19.82 11.00 13.93
CA THR A 439 21.25 10.92 13.65
C THR A 439 21.54 11.72 12.39
N LEU A 440 21.83 13.00 12.58
CA LEU A 440 22.33 13.85 11.51
C LEU A 440 23.75 13.39 11.17
N ARG A 441 23.88 12.58 10.11
CA ARG A 441 25.16 12.26 9.47
C ARG A 441 25.61 13.50 8.71
N ILE A 442 26.69 14.12 9.18
CA ILE A 442 27.33 15.24 8.47
C ILE A 442 28.52 14.64 7.70
N PRO A 443 28.52 14.68 6.35
CA PRO A 443 29.70 14.36 5.56
C PRO A 443 30.76 15.42 5.81
N ASN A 444 32.03 15.02 5.96
CA ASN A 444 33.12 16.01 6.03
C ASN A 444 33.30 16.69 4.67
N GLU A 445 33.21 18.02 4.63
CA GLU A 445 33.34 18.84 3.41
C GLU A 445 34.79 18.89 2.89
N ASN A 446 35.29 17.75 2.42
CA ASN A 446 36.50 17.62 1.58
C ASN A 446 36.25 16.79 0.31
N SER A 447 35.04 16.25 0.12
CA SER A 447 34.60 15.74 -1.18
C SER A 447 34.36 16.92 -2.12
N THR A 448 35.21 17.10 -3.13
CA THR A 448 35.08 18.18 -4.12
C THR A 448 33.75 18.05 -4.88
N ALA A 449 32.77 18.89 -4.53
CA ALA A 449 31.48 18.92 -5.20
C ALA A 449 31.67 19.29 -6.68
N THR A 450 31.51 18.32 -7.57
CA THR A 450 31.62 18.52 -9.02
C THR A 450 30.51 19.47 -9.45
N ALA A 451 30.90 20.63 -9.99
CA ALA A 451 29.97 21.71 -10.30
C ALA A 451 28.90 21.26 -11.31
N GLN A 452 27.68 21.00 -10.80
CA GLN A 452 26.52 20.80 -11.66
C GLN A 452 26.27 22.08 -12.46
N LYS A 453 25.99 21.94 -13.76
CA LYS A 453 25.80 23.08 -14.66
C LYS A 453 24.55 23.87 -14.25
N ILE A 454 24.77 25.04 -13.63
CA ILE A 454 23.69 25.97 -13.29
C ILE A 454 23.12 26.55 -14.60
N ASN A 455 21.81 26.38 -14.83
CA ASN A 455 21.12 27.02 -15.94
C ASN A 455 20.97 28.52 -15.66
N PRO A 456 21.34 29.44 -16.57
CA PRO A 456 21.42 30.88 -16.30
C PRO A 456 20.08 31.61 -16.15
N HIS A 457 18.97 30.89 -15.94
CA HIS A 457 17.62 31.42 -15.82
C HIS A 457 16.86 30.98 -14.55
N GLU A 458 17.43 30.10 -13.70
CA GLU A 458 16.88 29.88 -12.35
C GLU A 458 17.45 30.91 -11.36
N VAL A 459 16.57 31.64 -10.68
CA VAL A 459 16.96 32.53 -9.57
C VAL A 459 17.48 31.68 -8.40
N PHE A 460 18.73 31.94 -8.00
CA PHE A 460 19.40 31.22 -6.91
C PHE A 460 18.62 31.38 -5.60
N ASN A 461 18.01 30.28 -5.13
CA ASN A 461 17.33 30.21 -3.84
C ASN A 461 18.17 29.37 -2.87
N PRO A 462 18.95 30.00 -1.95
CA PRO A 462 19.86 29.27 -1.06
C PRO A 462 19.14 28.30 -0.12
N PHE A 463 17.85 28.53 0.18
CA PHE A 463 17.07 27.66 1.06
C PHE A 463 16.66 26.32 0.40
N LYS A 464 16.82 26.15 -0.92
CA LYS A 464 16.67 24.82 -1.56
C LYS A 464 17.71 23.83 -1.02
N GLN A 465 18.96 24.24 -0.80
CA GLN A 465 20.04 23.32 -0.39
C GLN A 465 19.92 22.86 1.06
N ALA A 466 19.54 23.74 1.99
CA ALA A 466 19.24 23.37 3.37
C ALA A 466 18.08 22.36 3.48
N ASN A 467 17.07 22.50 2.61
CA ASN A 467 15.94 21.57 2.56
C ASN A 467 16.23 20.26 1.80
N SER A 468 17.20 20.22 0.88
CA SER A 468 17.55 18.96 0.16
C SER A 468 18.20 17.89 1.04
N LEU A 469 18.72 18.24 2.22
CA LEU A 469 19.13 17.26 3.25
C LEU A 469 17.93 16.63 3.98
N ASN A 470 16.76 17.28 3.93
CA ASN A 470 15.48 16.76 4.44
C ASN A 470 14.58 16.34 3.27
N LEU A 471 15.06 15.41 2.44
CA LEU A 471 14.40 14.97 1.22
C LEU A 471 13.12 14.15 1.50
N LYS A 472 12.04 14.84 1.88
CA LYS A 472 10.67 14.32 1.83
C LYS A 472 10.22 14.23 0.36
N THR A 473 10.57 13.13 -0.31
CA THR A 473 10.02 12.79 -1.63
C THR A 473 8.52 12.51 -1.52
N SER A 474 7.69 13.53 -1.73
CA SER A 474 6.25 13.37 -1.97
C SER A 474 6.03 12.74 -3.35
N GLY A 475 6.13 11.41 -3.45
CA GLY A 475 6.11 10.71 -4.74
C GLY A 475 5.73 9.22 -4.74
N SER A 476 5.78 8.54 -3.60
CA SER A 476 5.37 7.13 -3.46
C SER A 476 5.03 6.80 -2.02
N SER A 477 4.32 5.68 -1.79
CA SER A 477 4.02 5.15 -0.45
C SER A 477 5.10 4.20 0.08
N ASP A 478 6.36 4.45 -0.28
CA ASP A 478 7.48 3.61 0.15
C ASP A 478 7.80 3.81 1.63
N SER A 479 8.01 2.72 2.35
CA SER A 479 8.46 2.77 3.74
C SER A 479 9.81 3.47 3.83
N LYS A 480 9.95 4.43 4.76
CA LYS A 480 11.28 4.95 5.14
C LYS A 480 12.23 3.77 5.42
N PRO A 481 13.45 3.75 4.86
CA PRO A 481 14.36 2.63 5.03
C PRO A 481 14.68 2.43 6.52
N LYS A 482 14.58 1.18 6.99
CA LYS A 482 14.77 0.88 8.42
C LYS A 482 16.25 1.00 8.79
N LEU A 483 16.56 1.89 9.72
CA LEU A 483 17.88 2.03 10.31
C LEU A 483 18.05 1.04 11.48
N PHE A 484 19.25 0.52 11.66
CA PHE A 484 19.68 -0.31 12.79
C PHE A 484 21.11 0.08 13.20
N LEU A 485 21.53 -0.24 14.43
CA LEU A 485 22.93 -0.22 14.84
C LEU A 485 23.54 -1.63 14.80
N VAL A 486 24.87 -1.72 14.83
CA VAL A 486 25.57 -2.96 15.22
C VAL A 486 25.17 -3.32 16.65
N ASP A 487 24.98 -4.61 16.91
CA ASP A 487 24.47 -5.19 18.17
C ASP A 487 23.07 -4.71 18.65
N ASP A 488 22.28 -4.03 17.80
CA ASP A 488 20.84 -3.80 18.04
C ASP A 488 20.12 -5.16 18.27
N ARG A 489 19.32 -5.26 19.34
CA ARG A 489 18.44 -6.41 19.55
C ARG A 489 17.23 -6.33 18.63
N ALA A 490 17.23 -7.17 17.61
CA ALA A 490 16.18 -7.20 16.58
C ALA A 490 15.52 -8.58 16.45
N GLU A 491 14.29 -8.58 15.97
CA GLU A 491 13.57 -9.75 15.49
C GLU A 491 13.38 -9.67 13.98
N PHE A 492 13.71 -10.75 13.31
CA PHE A 492 13.33 -11.03 11.95
C PHE A 492 11.94 -11.68 11.95
N SER A 493 11.06 -11.24 11.06
CA SER A 493 9.74 -11.82 10.86
C SER A 493 9.50 -12.11 9.38
N CYS A 494 8.93 -13.27 9.07
CA CYS A 494 8.48 -13.61 7.72
C CYS A 494 7.05 -14.17 7.74
N THR A 495 6.23 -13.69 6.80
CA THR A 495 4.84 -14.10 6.61
C THR A 495 4.80 -15.19 5.55
N ILE A 496 4.23 -16.35 5.87
CA ILE A 496 4.25 -17.50 4.96
C ILE A 496 2.84 -18.08 4.77
N GLN A 497 2.46 -18.30 3.51
CA GLN A 497 1.13 -18.74 3.08
C GLN A 497 1.14 -20.24 2.70
N ASN A 498 0.11 -20.97 3.11
CA ASN A 498 -0.22 -22.29 2.60
C ASN A 498 -1.55 -22.22 1.80
N PRO A 499 -1.54 -22.39 0.46
CA PRO A 499 -2.75 -22.39 -0.36
C PRO A 499 -3.45 -23.75 -0.49
N TYR A 500 -2.94 -24.82 0.14
CA TYR A 500 -3.43 -26.19 -0.05
C TYR A 500 -4.24 -26.71 1.14
N GLY A 501 -5.04 -27.75 0.90
CA GLY A 501 -5.87 -28.46 1.88
C GLY A 501 -5.11 -29.42 2.81
N PHE A 502 -3.79 -29.36 2.86
CA PHE A 502 -2.89 -30.15 3.71
C PHE A 502 -1.89 -29.25 4.41
N ASP A 503 -1.25 -29.73 5.48
CA ASP A 503 -0.28 -28.95 6.23
C ASP A 503 1.10 -28.98 5.57
N ILE A 504 1.80 -27.84 5.53
CA ILE A 504 3.16 -27.71 5.00
C ILE A 504 4.14 -27.63 6.18
N THR A 505 5.26 -28.35 6.09
CA THR A 505 6.41 -28.17 7.00
C THR A 505 7.48 -27.27 6.37
N ILE A 506 8.07 -26.40 7.20
CA ILE A 506 9.32 -25.70 6.88
C ILE A 506 10.40 -26.19 7.82
N SER A 507 11.48 -26.70 7.23
CA SER A 507 12.54 -27.42 7.95
C SER A 507 13.76 -26.51 8.21
N ASP A 508 14.01 -25.50 7.37
CA ASP A 508 15.09 -24.51 7.55
C ASP A 508 14.78 -23.18 6.85
N ILE A 509 15.34 -22.09 7.39
CA ILE A 509 15.18 -20.70 6.90
C ILE A 509 16.55 -20.01 6.89
N HIS A 510 16.99 -19.53 5.73
CA HIS A 510 18.26 -18.81 5.55
C HIS A 510 18.09 -17.47 4.83
N LEU A 511 18.90 -16.50 5.24
CA LEU A 511 19.09 -15.21 4.56
C LEU A 511 19.95 -15.37 3.28
N PRO A 512 19.88 -14.42 2.33
CA PRO A 512 20.83 -14.31 1.22
C PRO A 512 22.30 -14.23 1.69
N ASN A 513 23.23 -14.80 0.92
CA ASN A 513 24.67 -14.72 1.18
C ASN A 513 25.13 -13.26 1.41
N ASP A 514 24.61 -12.38 0.56
CA ASP A 514 24.90 -10.95 0.50
C ASP A 514 24.51 -10.19 1.79
N ILE A 515 23.67 -10.81 2.63
CA ILE A 515 23.17 -10.28 3.91
C ILE A 515 23.73 -11.07 5.10
N THR A 516 24.10 -12.35 4.94
CA THR A 516 24.68 -13.16 6.04
C THR A 516 26.01 -12.62 6.59
N ASP A 517 26.73 -11.82 5.80
CA ASP A 517 27.94 -11.12 6.26
C ASP A 517 27.66 -9.99 7.27
N TYR A 518 26.43 -9.47 7.29
CA TYR A 518 25.98 -8.35 8.12
C TYR A 518 25.02 -8.81 9.23
N CYS A 519 24.13 -9.78 8.95
CA CYS A 519 23.10 -10.24 9.87
C CYS A 519 23.05 -11.78 9.97
N GLU A 520 22.93 -12.31 11.19
CA GLU A 520 22.83 -13.75 11.46
C GLU A 520 21.55 -14.08 12.25
N LEU A 521 20.75 -15.02 11.76
CA LEU A 521 19.62 -15.60 12.50
C LEU A 521 20.14 -16.52 13.60
N ASP A 522 19.60 -16.47 14.82
CA ASP A 522 20.06 -17.39 15.87
C ASP A 522 19.52 -18.81 15.61
N THR A 523 20.45 -19.71 15.26
CA THR A 523 20.18 -21.14 14.97
C THR A 523 19.62 -21.89 16.17
N ARG A 524 19.76 -21.38 17.40
CA ARG A 524 19.20 -22.00 18.62
C ARG A 524 17.69 -21.76 18.77
N SER A 525 17.13 -20.75 18.12
CA SER A 525 15.69 -20.52 18.03
C SER A 525 15.06 -21.45 17.00
N LEU A 526 15.66 -21.55 15.81
CA LEU A 526 15.20 -22.42 14.72
C LEU A 526 14.97 -23.86 15.22
N VAL A 527 15.90 -24.43 15.97
CA VAL A 527 15.82 -25.81 16.49
C VAL A 527 14.65 -26.06 17.47
N LYS A 528 14.06 -25.04 18.10
CA LYS A 528 12.98 -25.24 19.10
C LYS A 528 11.62 -25.57 18.48
N ASP A 529 11.30 -24.92 17.36
CA ASP A 529 9.98 -24.98 16.72
C ASP A 529 10.02 -25.70 15.36
N ASN A 530 11.14 -26.36 15.04
CA ASN A 530 11.37 -27.10 13.81
C ASN A 530 10.71 -28.50 13.86
N PRO A 531 9.91 -28.91 12.85
CA PRO A 531 9.53 -28.15 11.67
C PRO A 531 8.35 -27.21 11.91
N TYR A 532 8.40 -26.01 11.31
CA TYR A 532 7.32 -25.04 11.39
C TYR A 532 6.13 -25.52 10.53
N VAL A 533 5.14 -26.13 11.18
CA VAL A 533 3.89 -26.55 10.53
C VAL A 533 3.02 -25.33 10.20
N ILE A 534 2.68 -25.15 8.93
CA ILE A 534 1.68 -24.19 8.45
C ILE A 534 0.42 -24.98 8.07
N GLY A 535 -0.66 -24.77 8.83
CA GLY A 535 -1.91 -25.51 8.64
C GLY A 535 -2.52 -25.31 7.25
N ALA A 536 -3.31 -26.27 6.80
CA ALA A 536 -4.10 -26.18 5.57
C ALA A 536 -4.82 -24.82 5.42
N LYS A 537 -4.75 -24.23 4.23
CA LYS A 537 -5.40 -22.96 3.85
C LYS A 537 -5.21 -21.83 4.89
N SER A 538 -3.98 -21.64 5.37
CA SER A 538 -3.65 -20.65 6.40
C SER A 538 -2.44 -19.79 6.07
N VAL A 539 -2.23 -18.74 6.87
CA VAL A 539 -1.04 -17.89 6.84
C VAL A 539 -0.42 -17.89 8.23
N ARG A 540 0.88 -18.17 8.33
CA ARG A 540 1.64 -18.19 9.58
C ARG A 540 2.79 -17.19 9.50
N ASN A 541 2.89 -16.33 10.52
CA ASN A 541 4.10 -15.53 10.74
C ASN A 541 5.11 -16.35 11.55
N ILE A 542 6.36 -16.38 11.11
CA ILE A 542 7.49 -16.95 11.85
C ILE A 542 8.38 -15.79 12.30
N THR A 543 8.67 -15.73 13.59
CA THR A 543 9.59 -14.75 14.20
C THR A 543 10.85 -15.45 14.69
N LEU A 544 12.01 -14.81 14.44
CA LEU A 544 13.34 -15.32 14.78
C LEU A 544 14.21 -14.15 15.29
N PRO A 545 14.91 -14.25 16.43
CA PRO A 545 15.89 -13.25 16.81
C PRO A 545 17.06 -13.19 15.81
N ILE A 546 17.48 -11.98 15.48
CA ILE A 546 18.56 -11.70 14.51
C ILE A 546 19.65 -10.85 15.15
N LYS A 547 20.91 -11.18 14.88
CA LYS A 547 22.12 -10.51 15.39
C LYS A 547 22.77 -9.71 14.28
N ILE A 548 23.09 -8.45 14.55
CA ILE A 548 23.61 -7.49 13.57
C ILE A 548 25.11 -7.29 13.80
N LYS A 549 25.94 -7.92 12.95
CA LYS A 549 27.38 -8.12 13.13
C LYS A 549 28.27 -6.99 12.57
N LYS A 550 27.83 -6.28 11.53
CA LYS A 550 28.66 -5.31 10.79
C LYS A 550 27.85 -4.11 10.33
N SER A 551 28.48 -2.94 10.37
CA SER A 551 27.95 -1.70 9.78
C SER A 551 27.95 -1.75 8.25
N THR A 552 27.05 -0.98 7.64
CA THR A 552 27.02 -0.70 6.20
C THR A 552 27.28 0.79 5.99
N ALA A 553 28.47 1.15 5.49
CA ALA A 553 28.94 2.54 5.48
C ALA A 553 28.03 3.48 4.67
N ASP A 554 27.87 3.24 3.37
CA ASP A 554 27.03 4.07 2.49
C ASP A 554 25.81 3.34 1.92
N ASP A 555 25.97 2.10 1.45
CA ASP A 555 24.92 1.35 0.77
C ASP A 555 23.73 0.95 1.66
N PHE A 556 22.59 0.73 1.02
CA PHE A 556 21.39 0.12 1.61
C PHE A 556 21.36 -1.37 1.26
N LEU A 557 20.94 -2.21 2.22
CA LEU A 557 20.69 -3.62 2.00
C LEU A 557 19.24 -3.83 1.48
N PHE A 558 19.10 -4.68 0.47
CA PHE A 558 17.84 -4.98 -0.21
C PHE A 558 17.48 -6.46 -0.04
N LEU A 559 16.68 -6.80 0.96
CA LEU A 559 16.20 -8.16 1.14
C LEU A 559 14.97 -8.41 0.26
N ARG A 560 15.21 -9.02 -0.91
CA ARG A 560 14.18 -9.34 -1.92
C ARG A 560 13.73 -10.81 -1.92
N TYR A 561 14.51 -11.68 -1.30
CA TYR A 561 14.29 -13.13 -1.33
C TYR A 561 14.81 -13.79 -0.05
N LEU A 562 14.27 -14.96 0.28
CA LEU A 562 14.81 -15.89 1.28
C LEU A 562 15.17 -17.21 0.63
N ARG A 563 15.92 -18.05 1.35
CA ARG A 563 16.09 -19.45 1.00
C ARG A 563 15.42 -20.33 2.06
N LEU A 564 14.50 -21.19 1.64
CA LEU A 564 13.65 -22.00 2.51
C LEU A 564 13.82 -23.49 2.17
N SER A 565 13.77 -24.36 3.18
CA SER A 565 13.53 -25.79 3.00
C SER A 565 12.08 -26.08 3.36
N VAL A 566 11.34 -26.69 2.42
CA VAL A 566 9.88 -26.87 2.50
C VAL A 566 9.57 -28.35 2.21
N LEU A 567 8.79 -29.01 3.06
CA LEU A 567 8.53 -30.46 2.96
C LEU A 567 9.82 -31.31 2.88
N ASP A 568 10.86 -30.92 3.64
CA ASP A 568 12.20 -31.53 3.66
C ASP A 568 12.94 -31.51 2.29
N LEU A 569 12.49 -30.70 1.33
CA LEU A 569 13.22 -30.45 0.07
C LEU A 569 14.49 -29.62 0.31
N PRO A 570 15.51 -29.73 -0.56
CA PRO A 570 16.71 -28.92 -0.46
C PRO A 570 16.40 -27.42 -0.60
N LEU A 571 17.27 -26.62 0.02
CA LEU A 571 17.08 -25.20 0.23
C LEU A 571 16.94 -24.41 -1.09
N SER A 572 15.75 -23.89 -1.36
CA SER A 572 15.38 -23.21 -2.63
C SER A 572 15.05 -21.72 -2.40
N ARG A 573 15.19 -20.89 -3.44
CA ARG A 573 14.97 -19.43 -3.38
C ARG A 573 13.50 -19.09 -3.59
N PHE A 574 12.96 -18.24 -2.72
CA PHE A 574 11.63 -17.64 -2.86
C PHE A 574 11.73 -16.13 -2.75
N ASP A 575 11.20 -15.42 -3.75
CA ASP A 575 11.11 -13.97 -3.75
C ASP A 575 9.91 -13.51 -2.91
N VAL A 576 9.99 -12.31 -2.32
CA VAL A 576 8.94 -11.79 -1.43
C VAL A 576 7.84 -11.13 -2.26
N TYR A 577 6.58 -11.52 -2.10
CA TYR A 577 5.44 -10.91 -2.78
C TYR A 577 4.41 -10.38 -1.79
N PRO A 578 3.87 -9.16 -1.96
CA PRO A 578 2.94 -8.59 -0.98
C PRO A 578 1.65 -9.42 -0.83
N MET A 579 1.10 -9.43 0.39
CA MET A 579 -0.23 -9.98 0.67
C MET A 579 -1.32 -9.08 0.05
N PRO A 580 -2.34 -9.63 -0.65
CA PRO A 580 -3.39 -8.81 -1.24
C PRO A 580 -4.23 -8.09 -0.18
N GLN A 581 -4.72 -6.89 -0.51
CA GLN A 581 -5.47 -6.01 0.39
C GLN A 581 -6.72 -6.65 1.03
N ASN A 582 -7.31 -7.67 0.38
CA ASN A 582 -8.48 -8.40 0.89
C ASN A 582 -8.11 -9.55 1.85
N GLY A 583 -6.84 -9.77 2.17
CA GLY A 583 -6.36 -10.86 3.03
C GLY A 583 -6.52 -12.28 2.45
N GLY A 584 -7.04 -12.40 1.23
CA GLY A 584 -7.32 -13.69 0.58
C GLY A 584 -6.06 -14.45 0.19
N ILE A 585 -6.09 -15.77 0.39
CA ILE A 585 -5.01 -16.67 0.00
C ILE A 585 -4.97 -16.80 -1.53
N ILE A 586 -3.85 -16.39 -2.14
CA ILE A 586 -3.66 -16.48 -3.60
C ILE A 586 -2.93 -17.78 -3.91
N SER A 587 -3.67 -18.74 -4.47
CA SER A 587 -3.14 -19.83 -5.31
C SER A 587 -2.59 -19.25 -6.63
N PRO A 588 -1.55 -19.81 -7.26
CA PRO A 588 -0.93 -19.26 -8.47
C PRO A 588 -1.86 -19.01 -9.68
N LEU A 589 -3.09 -19.54 -9.72
CA LEU A 589 -4.08 -19.24 -10.78
C LEU A 589 -5.08 -18.13 -10.45
N ASN A 590 -5.13 -17.63 -9.21
CA ASN A 590 -5.98 -16.47 -8.88
C ASN A 590 -5.41 -15.13 -9.38
N ILE A 591 -4.20 -15.15 -9.97
CA ILE A 591 -3.63 -14.01 -10.68
C ILE A 591 -4.15 -14.01 -12.12
N ASN A 592 -5.29 -13.35 -12.33
CA ASN A 592 -5.72 -12.97 -13.67
C ASN A 592 -4.75 -11.91 -14.24
N LEU A 593 -3.77 -12.38 -15.02
CA LEU A 593 -2.70 -11.61 -15.69
C LEU A 593 -3.19 -10.45 -16.62
N ARG A 594 -4.49 -10.19 -16.68
CA ARG A 594 -5.13 -9.13 -17.48
C ARG A 594 -5.82 -8.04 -16.65
N THR A 595 -5.91 -8.17 -15.31
CA THR A 595 -6.67 -7.22 -14.45
C THR A 595 -5.94 -6.70 -13.22
N THR A 596 -4.83 -7.32 -12.82
CA THR A 596 -3.89 -6.75 -11.83
C THR A 596 -2.56 -6.48 -12.52
N PRO A 597 -1.79 -5.45 -12.10
CA PRO A 597 -0.37 -5.38 -12.47
C PRO A 597 0.35 -6.67 -12.03
N PRO A 598 1.47 -7.04 -12.66
CA PRO A 598 2.31 -8.11 -12.12
C PRO A 598 2.67 -7.76 -10.67
N LEU A 599 2.57 -8.72 -9.75
CA LEU A 599 2.99 -8.49 -8.37
C LEU A 599 4.50 -8.27 -8.38
N GLU A 600 4.93 -7.03 -8.20
CA GLU A 600 6.33 -6.68 -8.03
C GLU A 600 6.85 -7.24 -6.70
N SER A 601 8.10 -7.72 -6.71
CA SER A 601 8.71 -8.31 -5.51
C SER A 601 9.00 -7.24 -4.47
N GLU A 602 8.42 -7.36 -3.28
CA GLU A 602 8.62 -6.39 -2.20
C GLU A 602 10.06 -6.48 -1.66
N ALA A 603 10.78 -5.37 -1.64
CA ALA A 603 12.16 -5.31 -1.20
C ALA A 603 12.25 -4.62 0.16
N LEU A 604 12.51 -5.37 1.23
CA LEU A 604 12.78 -4.76 2.54
C LEU A 604 14.11 -3.99 2.46
N THR A 605 14.03 -2.66 2.54
CA THR A 605 15.19 -1.76 2.55
C THR A 605 15.60 -1.42 3.98
N PHE A 606 16.87 -1.65 4.29
CA PHE A 606 17.43 -1.31 5.60
C PHE A 606 18.90 -0.91 5.51
N LYS A 607 19.37 -0.21 6.55
CA LYS A 607 20.77 0.20 6.68
C LYS A 607 21.24 0.03 8.12
N ILE A 608 22.44 -0.51 8.29
CA ILE A 608 23.10 -0.71 9.57
C ILE A 608 24.16 0.38 9.74
N LEU A 609 24.17 1.05 10.88
CA LEU A 609 25.18 2.03 11.31
C LEU A 609 26.10 1.39 12.39
N PRO A 610 27.30 1.93 12.67
CA PRO A 610 28.14 1.44 13.76
C PRO A 610 27.46 1.61 15.14
N GLU A 611 28.01 0.99 16.20
CA GLU A 611 27.70 1.39 17.59
C GLU A 611 27.92 2.91 17.71
N GLN A 612 26.99 3.60 18.34
CA GLN A 612 27.06 5.05 18.59
C GLN A 612 26.88 5.32 20.08
N PRO A 613 27.56 6.33 20.67
CA PRO A 613 27.42 6.66 22.08
C PRO A 613 25.97 6.94 22.48
N GLU A 614 25.64 6.78 23.75
CA GLU A 614 24.30 7.01 24.29
C GLU A 614 24.40 7.69 25.65
N LEU A 615 23.72 8.82 25.83
CA LEU A 615 23.69 9.54 27.10
C LEU A 615 22.43 9.18 27.92
N GLU A 616 22.65 8.75 29.16
CA GLU A 616 21.65 8.45 30.17
C GLU A 616 21.64 9.56 31.23
N VAL A 617 20.47 10.08 31.60
CA VAL A 617 20.32 11.03 32.71
C VAL A 617 20.20 10.25 34.02
N MET A 618 21.09 10.51 34.98
CA MET A 618 21.04 9.83 36.26
C MET A 618 20.09 10.51 37.23
N ASN A 619 19.24 9.73 37.89
CA ASN A 619 18.30 10.22 38.89
C ASN A 619 19.03 10.67 40.17
N ASN A 620 19.33 11.96 40.25
CA ASN A 620 19.79 12.62 41.46
C ASN A 620 18.67 12.58 42.51
N GLY A 621 18.77 11.68 43.50
CA GLY A 621 17.77 11.41 44.55
C GLY A 621 17.44 12.56 45.52
N LYS A 622 17.72 13.81 45.13
CA LYS A 622 17.32 15.06 45.78
C LYS A 622 16.16 15.77 45.06
N VAL A 623 15.82 15.37 43.83
CA VAL A 623 14.75 15.99 43.03
C VAL A 623 13.79 14.92 42.52
N THR A 624 12.53 14.95 42.94
CA THR A 624 11.48 14.07 42.44
C THR A 624 10.76 14.71 41.26
N GLY A 625 11.03 14.21 40.04
CA GLY A 625 10.16 14.44 38.87
C GLY A 625 10.38 15.73 38.08
N ASN A 626 11.62 16.18 37.88
CA ASN A 626 12.02 17.29 36.99
C ASN A 626 11.23 18.61 37.09
N SER A 627 10.53 18.84 38.21
CA SER A 627 9.69 20.01 38.44
C SER A 627 10.26 20.88 39.55
N TRP A 628 10.33 22.19 39.31
CA TRP A 628 10.86 23.16 40.25
C TRP A 628 9.88 24.30 40.51
N MET A 629 10.02 24.92 41.69
CA MET A 629 9.29 26.12 42.09
C MET A 629 10.31 27.21 42.38
N LEU A 630 10.16 28.36 41.73
CA LEU A 630 11.07 29.50 41.84
C LEU A 630 10.26 30.76 42.15
N LEU A 631 10.82 31.65 42.98
CA LEU A 631 10.22 32.95 43.24
C LEU A 631 10.65 33.94 42.15
N ASP A 632 9.69 34.73 41.67
CA ASP A 632 9.92 35.80 40.70
C ASP A 632 10.97 36.80 41.21
N GLY A 633 12.00 37.07 40.40
CA GLY A 633 13.12 37.92 40.78
C GLY A 633 14.36 37.20 41.32
N THR A 634 14.32 35.88 41.52
CA THR A 634 15.44 35.11 42.11
C THR A 634 16.35 34.46 41.07
N LYS A 635 17.57 34.06 41.50
CA LYS A 635 18.51 33.24 40.74
C LYS A 635 18.83 31.96 41.50
N SER A 636 18.91 30.83 40.82
CA SER A 636 19.13 29.51 41.42
C SER A 636 20.13 28.68 40.62
N GLN A 637 20.93 27.85 41.29
CA GLN A 637 21.91 26.96 40.67
C GLN A 637 21.60 25.50 40.99
N PHE A 638 21.77 24.62 40.00
CA PHE A 638 21.52 23.18 40.12
C PHE A 638 22.51 22.36 39.30
N THR A 639 22.46 21.03 39.44
CA THR A 639 23.40 20.11 38.80
C THR A 639 22.69 18.85 38.34
N ILE A 640 22.86 18.52 37.06
CA ILE A 640 22.40 17.30 36.40
C ILE A 640 23.59 16.33 36.34
N LEU A 641 23.39 15.06 36.70
CA LEU A 641 24.38 14.01 36.43
C LEU A 641 23.99 13.29 35.13
N ILE A 642 24.94 13.17 34.21
CA ILE A 642 24.75 12.49 32.93
C ILE A 642 25.86 11.45 32.77
N ARG A 643 25.48 10.25 32.31
CA ARG A 643 26.39 9.12 32.07
C ARG A 643 26.44 8.80 30.59
N ASN A 644 27.62 8.48 30.07
CA ASN A 644 27.73 7.79 28.78
C ASN A 644 27.50 6.28 29.01
N LYS A 645 26.35 5.77 28.56
CA LYS A 645 25.90 4.37 28.72
C LYS A 645 26.59 3.42 27.73
N SER A 646 27.32 3.94 26.74
CA SER A 646 28.02 3.14 25.72
C SER A 646 29.02 2.15 26.31
N LEU A 647 29.28 1.08 25.57
CA LEU A 647 30.25 0.06 25.96
C LEU A 647 31.62 0.31 25.33
N SER A 648 31.68 0.74 24.06
CA SER A 648 32.96 0.97 23.37
C SER A 648 33.22 2.42 22.91
N LYS A 649 32.19 3.25 22.71
CA LYS A 649 32.34 4.54 22.00
C LYS A 649 32.35 5.79 22.88
N SER A 650 33.35 6.64 22.65
CA SER A 650 33.47 7.99 23.20
C SER A 650 32.44 8.97 22.63
N ILE A 651 32.38 10.16 23.23
CA ILE A 651 31.76 11.36 22.70
C ILE A 651 32.87 12.39 22.51
N ASP A 652 33.09 12.80 21.25
CA ASP A 652 34.23 13.63 20.84
C ASP A 652 33.85 15.11 20.72
N GLN A 653 32.56 15.40 20.58
CA GLN A 653 31.99 16.75 20.62
C GLN A 653 30.69 16.74 21.41
N LEU A 654 30.56 17.69 22.34
CA LEU A 654 29.36 17.90 23.13
C LEU A 654 29.00 19.40 23.15
N ASN A 655 27.77 19.70 22.74
CA ASN A 655 27.15 21.01 22.77
C ASN A 655 25.90 20.94 23.66
N VAL A 656 25.67 21.97 24.48
CA VAL A 656 24.48 22.04 25.33
C VAL A 656 23.80 23.37 25.11
N THR A 657 22.49 23.31 24.92
CA THR A 657 21.62 24.48 24.79
C THR A 657 20.38 24.29 25.66
N ALA A 658 19.73 25.38 26.06
CA ALA A 658 18.40 25.35 26.63
C ALA A 658 17.43 26.01 25.65
N VAL A 659 16.21 25.47 25.55
CA VAL A 659 15.11 26.03 24.75
C VAL A 659 13.88 26.17 25.63
N THR A 660 13.32 27.36 25.71
CA THR A 660 12.16 27.66 26.55
C THR A 660 10.83 27.36 25.85
N ASN A 661 9.76 27.15 26.62
CA ASN A 661 8.40 26.99 26.08
C ASN A 661 7.96 28.21 25.24
N ILE A 662 8.36 29.42 25.65
CA ILE A 662 8.08 30.69 24.96
C ILE A 662 8.71 30.72 23.56
N GLU A 663 9.97 30.27 23.42
CA GLU A 663 10.63 30.14 22.10
C GLU A 663 9.91 29.13 21.20
N HIS A 664 9.44 28.01 21.76
CA HIS A 664 8.72 26.97 21.01
C HIS A 664 7.30 27.40 20.60
N ALA A 665 6.67 28.34 21.32
CA ALA A 665 5.34 28.86 20.99
C ALA A 665 5.33 29.85 19.80
N LEU A 666 6.50 30.41 19.44
CA LEU A 666 6.61 31.46 18.42
C LEU A 666 6.59 30.92 16.98
N LYS A 667 5.60 31.36 16.19
CA LYS A 667 5.54 31.10 14.75
C LYS A 667 6.65 31.88 14.03
N ALA A 668 7.38 31.28 13.10
CA ALA A 668 8.52 31.89 12.39
C ALA A 668 8.26 33.29 11.76
N ASP A 669 6.99 33.59 11.45
CA ASP A 669 6.53 34.85 10.86
C ASP A 669 6.04 35.91 11.87
N TYR A 670 6.23 35.73 13.19
CA TYR A 670 5.68 36.60 14.24
C TYR A 670 5.92 38.10 14.01
N TRP A 671 7.12 38.44 13.54
CA TRP A 671 7.61 39.81 13.34
C TRP A 671 6.88 40.58 12.22
N LYS A 672 6.16 39.90 11.31
CA LYS A 672 5.49 40.54 10.16
C LYS A 672 4.23 41.35 10.51
N LYS A 673 3.74 41.28 11.75
CA LYS A 673 2.48 41.90 12.20
C LYS A 673 2.60 42.79 13.44
N MET A 674 3.80 42.94 14.01
CA MET A 674 4.04 43.72 15.22
C MET A 674 4.58 45.11 14.88
N GLN A 675 4.28 46.09 15.74
CA GLN A 675 4.86 47.43 15.63
C GLN A 675 6.33 47.42 16.06
N PRO A 676 7.17 48.37 15.59
CA PRO A 676 8.60 48.38 15.87
C PRO A 676 8.97 48.45 17.36
N ASP A 677 8.12 49.07 18.19
CA ASP A 677 8.29 49.15 19.64
C ASP A 677 7.97 47.82 20.35
N ASP A 678 6.79 47.24 20.09
CA ASP A 678 6.37 45.94 20.63
C ASP A 678 7.33 44.82 20.21
N LEU A 679 7.74 44.83 18.94
CA LEU A 679 8.66 43.84 18.42
C LEU A 679 10.02 43.92 19.10
N ASN A 680 10.55 45.12 19.35
CA ASN A 680 11.83 45.27 20.05
C ASN A 680 11.74 44.83 21.52
N ILE A 681 10.61 45.05 22.21
CA ILE A 681 10.39 44.53 23.58
C ILE A 681 10.39 43.00 23.57
N LEU A 682 9.63 42.39 22.67
CA LEU A 682 9.53 40.94 22.52
C LEU A 682 10.86 40.28 22.10
N GLU A 683 11.56 40.83 21.10
CA GLU A 683 12.88 40.36 20.68
C GLU A 683 13.94 40.54 21.80
N SER A 684 13.87 41.62 22.58
CA SER A 684 14.75 41.83 23.75
C SER A 684 14.54 40.77 24.82
N ASN A 685 13.28 40.43 25.11
CA ASN A 685 12.94 39.43 26.10
C ASN A 685 13.35 38.03 25.64
N ILE A 686 13.15 37.66 24.37
CA ILE A 686 13.62 36.38 23.81
C ILE A 686 15.14 36.27 23.86
N MET A 687 15.88 37.31 23.46
CA MET A 687 17.35 37.30 23.52
C MET A 687 17.87 37.18 24.95
N TRP A 688 17.18 37.79 25.93
CA TRP A 688 17.50 37.61 27.35
C TRP A 688 17.15 36.18 27.83
N MET A 689 15.99 35.63 27.47
CA MET A 689 15.63 34.25 27.83
C MET A 689 16.65 33.24 27.29
N LYS A 690 17.12 33.43 26.05
CA LYS A 690 18.07 32.53 25.40
C LYS A 690 19.50 32.60 25.95
N ASN A 691 19.96 33.78 26.36
CA ASN A 691 21.36 34.00 26.75
C ASN A 691 21.57 34.09 28.27
N GLU A 692 20.58 34.60 29.01
CA GLU A 692 20.73 35.01 30.41
C GLU A 692 19.84 34.22 31.37
N CYS A 693 18.61 33.84 30.98
CA CYS A 693 17.67 33.11 31.85
C CYS A 693 18.15 31.71 32.21
N ILE A 694 18.87 31.01 31.31
CA ILE A 694 19.39 29.66 31.57
C ILE A 694 20.86 29.58 31.13
N LYS A 695 21.77 29.70 32.09
CA LYS A 695 23.23 29.67 31.85
C LYS A 695 23.80 28.30 32.15
N ILE A 696 24.69 27.82 31.29
CA ILE A 696 25.41 26.55 31.45
C ILE A 696 26.83 26.88 31.94
N LEU A 697 27.13 26.51 33.19
CA LEU A 697 28.32 26.96 33.91
C LEU A 697 29.58 26.13 33.59
N ASN A 698 29.40 24.89 33.12
CA ASN A 698 30.48 24.03 32.67
C ASN A 698 30.04 23.14 31.50
N LYS A 699 31.00 22.66 30.71
CA LYS A 699 30.79 21.62 29.69
C LYS A 699 32.04 20.72 29.60
N PRO A 700 31.91 19.38 29.55
CA PRO A 700 33.02 18.51 29.17
C PRO A 700 33.38 18.71 27.69
N ALA A 701 34.65 18.54 27.34
CA ALA A 701 35.11 18.59 25.95
C ALA A 701 35.01 17.23 25.25
N HIS A 702 35.17 16.14 26.00
CA HIS A 702 35.13 14.75 25.58
C HIS A 702 34.55 13.91 26.73
N VAL A 703 33.86 12.81 26.44
CA VAL A 703 33.34 11.87 27.45
C VAL A 703 33.65 10.43 27.06
N GLN A 704 34.30 9.67 27.94
CA GLN A 704 34.67 8.28 27.74
C GLN A 704 33.45 7.33 27.86
N PRO A 705 33.53 6.08 27.35
CA PRO A 705 32.54 5.05 27.68
C PRO A 705 32.40 4.85 29.19
N ASN A 706 31.17 4.69 29.69
CA ASN A 706 30.84 4.57 31.12
C ASN A 706 31.21 5.75 32.04
N GLU A 707 31.74 6.87 31.52
CA GLU A 707 32.02 8.07 32.31
C GLU A 707 30.74 8.79 32.75
N ILE A 708 30.78 9.40 33.94
CA ILE A 708 29.70 10.20 34.54
C ILE A 708 30.22 11.62 34.73
N PHE A 709 29.49 12.62 34.24
CA PHE A 709 29.87 14.03 34.37
C PHE A 709 28.76 14.89 34.98
N GLU A 710 29.17 15.97 35.66
CA GLU A 710 28.28 16.99 36.21
C GLU A 710 28.03 18.09 35.18
N LEU A 711 26.76 18.38 34.86
CA LEU A 711 26.36 19.57 34.11
C LEU A 711 25.70 20.56 35.08
N LYS A 712 26.30 21.74 35.25
CA LYS A 712 25.88 22.78 36.19
C LYS A 712 25.19 23.90 35.44
N LEU A 713 24.02 24.31 35.94
CA LEU A 713 23.20 25.33 35.33
C LEU A 713 22.76 26.36 36.37
N GLU A 714 22.55 27.59 35.91
CA GLU A 714 21.95 28.70 36.65
C GLU A 714 20.67 29.14 35.94
N ILE A 715 19.55 29.19 36.66
CA ILE A 715 18.32 29.85 36.20
C ILE A 715 18.24 31.24 36.84
N ASP A 716 18.09 32.26 36.00
CA ASP A 716 17.80 33.63 36.39
C ASP A 716 16.33 33.94 36.04
N THR A 717 15.51 34.30 37.03
CA THR A 717 14.08 34.61 36.81
C THR A 717 13.78 36.11 36.75
N VAL A 718 14.79 36.99 36.95
CA VAL A 718 14.57 38.45 37.12
C VAL A 718 13.74 39.05 36.00
N ARG A 719 13.98 38.66 34.74
CA ARG A 719 13.20 39.12 33.58
C ARG A 719 12.34 38.03 32.92
N ALA A 720 12.22 36.86 33.55
CA ALA A 720 11.40 35.76 33.03
C ALA A 720 9.89 36.12 33.12
N PRO A 721 9.11 35.98 32.04
CA PRO A 721 7.69 36.30 32.05
C PRO A 721 6.88 35.19 32.76
N PHE A 722 5.64 35.47 33.16
CA PHE A 722 4.83 34.51 33.94
C PHE A 722 4.37 33.29 33.14
N GLU A 723 4.43 33.37 31.81
CA GLU A 723 4.23 32.29 30.85
C GLU A 723 5.44 31.33 30.78
N PHE A 724 6.50 31.53 31.59
CA PHE A 724 7.64 30.61 31.68
C PHE A 724 7.31 29.38 32.56
N GLU A 725 6.72 28.36 31.93
CA GLU A 725 6.23 27.15 32.58
C GLU A 725 7.16 25.93 32.42
N SER A 726 8.06 25.95 31.41
CA SER A 726 8.98 24.83 31.15
C SER A 726 10.12 25.20 30.20
N PHE A 727 11.18 24.38 30.22
CA PHE A 727 12.27 24.41 29.26
C PHE A 727 12.83 23.02 29.01
N ILE A 728 13.60 22.87 27.94
CA ILE A 728 14.27 21.62 27.57
C ILE A 728 15.77 21.89 27.48
N VAL A 729 16.58 21.16 28.24
CA VAL A 729 18.03 21.08 28.01
C VAL A 729 18.26 20.13 26.84
N VAL A 730 18.81 20.64 25.75
CA VAL A 730 19.18 19.86 24.57
C VAL A 730 20.69 19.67 24.59
N VAL A 731 21.11 18.44 24.90
CA VAL A 731 22.51 18.00 24.79
C VAL A 731 22.67 17.39 23.40
N GLU A 732 23.35 18.10 22.51
CA GLU A 732 23.76 17.59 21.20
C GLU A 732 25.15 16.98 21.36
N TYR A 733 25.30 15.71 21.00
CA TYR A 733 26.54 14.98 21.22
C TYR A 733 26.86 14.11 20.02
N GLY A 734 28.14 13.96 19.69
CA GLY A 734 28.55 13.21 18.51
C GLY A 734 29.90 12.54 18.63
N MET A 735 30.13 11.64 17.67
CA MET A 735 31.32 10.80 17.56
C MET A 735 31.79 10.79 16.10
N GLN A 736 33.10 10.89 15.92
CA GLN A 736 33.76 10.79 14.62
C GLN A 736 34.07 9.31 14.33
N GLU A 737 33.69 8.85 13.14
CA GLU A 737 33.99 7.49 12.69
C GLU A 737 35.52 7.30 12.55
N GLU A 738 36.03 6.08 12.78
CA GLU A 738 37.48 5.82 12.86
C GLU A 738 38.24 6.16 11.56
N ASP A 739 37.59 5.97 10.40
CA ASP A 739 38.07 6.38 9.07
C ASP A 739 38.00 7.90 8.83
N LYS A 740 37.44 8.68 9.76
CA LYS A 740 37.17 10.12 9.69
C LYS A 740 36.30 10.57 8.51
N SER A 741 35.65 9.64 7.82
CA SER A 741 34.74 9.90 6.70
C SER A 741 33.50 10.71 7.11
N CYS A 742 32.92 10.35 8.27
CA CYS A 742 31.62 10.83 8.72
C CYS A 742 31.65 11.30 10.18
N PHE A 743 30.72 12.21 10.49
CA PHE A 743 30.38 12.57 11.87
C PHE A 743 28.94 12.18 12.18
N TYR A 744 28.71 11.44 13.27
CA TYR A 744 27.39 11.04 13.73
C TYR A 744 26.99 11.90 14.95
N MET A 745 25.88 12.62 14.85
CA MET A 745 25.39 13.48 15.93
C MET A 745 23.99 13.06 16.39
N LYS A 746 23.84 12.77 17.70
CA LYS A 746 22.57 12.51 18.41
C LYS A 746 22.17 13.75 19.24
N LYS A 747 20.91 13.77 19.70
CA LYS A 747 20.39 14.81 20.62
C LYS A 747 19.61 14.16 21.77
N LEU A 748 20.06 14.39 22.99
CA LEU A 748 19.31 14.08 24.22
C LEU A 748 18.51 15.33 24.62
N LYS A 749 17.22 15.16 24.90
CA LYS A 749 16.32 16.22 25.36
C LYS A 749 15.89 15.93 26.79
N ILE A 750 16.23 16.82 27.72
CA ILE A 750 15.90 16.70 29.14
C ILE A 750 14.86 17.78 29.47
N PRO A 751 13.57 17.46 29.56
CA PRO A 751 12.53 18.43 29.90
C PRO A 751 12.52 18.75 31.40
N TYR A 752 12.25 20.01 31.72
CA TYR A 752 12.06 20.53 33.08
C TYR A 752 10.82 21.41 33.14
N GLU A 753 10.01 21.21 34.17
CA GLU A 753 8.84 22.03 34.50
C GLU A 753 9.21 23.09 35.53
N VAL A 754 8.75 24.32 35.32
CA VAL A 754 9.06 25.47 36.17
C VAL A 754 7.77 26.14 36.61
N THR A 755 7.55 26.23 37.91
CA THR A 755 6.41 26.93 38.51
C THR A 755 6.90 28.27 39.10
N LEU A 756 6.86 29.32 38.27
CA LEU A 756 7.24 30.67 38.68
C LEU A 756 6.16 31.27 39.59
N ARG A 757 6.51 31.52 40.85
CA ARG A 757 5.61 32.09 41.88
C ARG A 757 5.89 33.57 42.07
N ARG A 758 4.84 34.38 42.05
CA ARG A 758 4.93 35.83 42.27
C ARG A 758 5.38 36.15 43.70
N SER A 759 6.41 36.96 43.80
CA SER A 759 6.94 37.52 45.05
C SER A 759 6.29 38.89 45.33
N ILE A 760 6.66 39.88 44.52
CA ILE A 760 6.15 41.25 44.54
C ILE A 760 5.53 41.59 43.18
N GLU A 761 4.30 42.09 43.22
CA GLU A 761 3.64 42.73 42.08
C GLU A 761 3.78 44.26 42.18
N VAL A 762 3.81 44.96 41.04
CA VAL A 762 3.75 46.43 40.98
C VAL A 762 2.49 46.87 40.23
N PRO A 763 1.27 46.71 40.81
CA PRO A 763 0.00 46.89 40.09
C PRO A 763 -0.28 48.30 39.54
N ASN A 764 0.46 49.34 39.95
CA ASN A 764 0.25 50.71 39.46
C ASN A 764 1.53 51.56 39.55
N MET A 765 1.70 52.47 38.58
CA MET A 765 2.79 53.44 38.53
C MET A 765 2.29 54.80 38.02
N ASP A 766 2.02 55.74 38.93
CA ASP A 766 1.52 57.08 38.63
C ASP A 766 2.65 58.12 38.54
N LEU A 767 2.44 59.17 37.73
CA LEU A 767 3.39 60.27 37.50
C LEU A 767 2.75 61.64 37.78
N ILE A 768 3.09 62.24 38.93
CA ILE A 768 2.51 63.49 39.41
C ILE A 768 3.52 64.65 39.31
N PRO A 769 3.17 65.82 38.74
CA PRO A 769 4.06 66.98 38.68
C PRO A 769 4.28 67.59 40.08
N LEU A 770 5.50 68.04 40.38
CA LEU A 770 5.78 68.71 41.65
C LEU A 770 5.62 70.24 41.51
N ASN A 771 4.53 70.77 42.03
CA ASN A 771 4.21 72.19 41.89
C ASN A 771 4.94 73.10 42.91
N HIS A 772 5.21 72.61 44.12
CA HIS A 772 5.79 73.38 45.23
C HIS A 772 6.84 72.57 46.03
N MET A 773 7.87 73.23 46.57
CA MET A 773 8.87 72.63 47.49
C MET A 773 8.54 72.84 48.98
N ASN A 774 7.49 73.60 49.32
CA ASN A 774 7.24 74.06 50.69
C ASN A 774 6.46 73.02 51.51
N PHE A 775 7.14 71.94 51.89
CA PHE A 775 6.55 70.89 52.73
C PHE A 775 6.61 71.28 54.22
N THR A 776 5.46 71.42 54.86
CA THR A 776 5.34 71.58 56.32
C THR A 776 5.25 70.20 57.00
N ASN A 777 5.90 70.07 58.16
CA ASN A 777 5.81 68.92 59.09
C ASN A 777 5.90 67.49 58.46
N THR A 778 7.01 67.16 57.82
CA THR A 778 7.23 65.82 57.22
C THR A 778 8.68 65.32 57.37
N SER A 779 9.06 64.89 58.58
CA SER A 779 10.41 64.36 58.89
C SER A 779 10.68 62.95 58.35
N ASP A 780 9.64 62.15 58.14
CA ASP A 780 9.80 60.68 58.08
C ASP A 780 9.91 60.13 56.64
N SER A 781 9.44 60.88 55.65
CA SER A 781 9.44 60.49 54.24
C SER A 781 10.79 60.73 53.54
N SER A 782 11.40 59.66 53.01
CA SER A 782 12.70 59.68 52.30
C SER A 782 12.75 60.67 51.13
N TRP A 783 11.69 60.75 50.33
CA TRP A 783 11.66 61.60 49.13
C TRP A 783 11.67 63.11 49.46
N ILE A 784 11.01 63.53 50.54
CA ILE A 784 11.06 64.93 51.02
C ILE A 784 12.46 65.26 51.54
N ALA A 785 13.05 64.36 52.36
CA ALA A 785 14.42 64.53 52.84
C ALA A 785 15.45 64.60 51.70
N TYR A 786 15.26 63.81 50.63
CA TYR A 786 16.10 63.87 49.43
C TYR A 786 15.97 65.21 48.70
N ILE A 787 14.75 65.69 48.43
CA ILE A 787 14.50 66.99 47.78
C ILE A 787 15.07 68.14 48.61
N GLN A 788 14.88 68.13 49.93
CA GLN A 788 15.48 69.11 50.85
C GLN A 788 17.02 69.01 50.88
N SER A 789 17.58 67.81 50.73
CA SER A 789 19.04 67.66 50.59
C SER A 789 19.58 68.27 49.29
N LEU A 790 18.79 68.26 48.22
CA LEU A 790 19.17 68.86 46.93
C LEU A 790 19.14 70.40 47.01
N SER A 791 18.07 70.99 47.58
CA SER A 791 18.02 72.46 47.77
C SER A 791 19.13 72.99 48.66
N ASN A 792 19.60 72.19 49.62
CA ASN A 792 20.63 72.58 50.57
C ASN A 792 22.08 72.33 50.08
N LYS A 793 22.27 71.65 48.93
CA LYS A 793 23.60 71.34 48.36
C LYS A 793 24.14 72.40 47.39
N SER A 794 23.29 73.32 46.90
CA SER A 794 23.66 74.33 45.90
C SER A 794 23.54 75.75 46.45
N ASN A 795 24.66 76.49 46.46
CA ASN A 795 24.65 77.92 46.78
C ASN A 795 23.92 78.79 45.73
N ASP A 796 23.71 78.26 44.51
CA ASP A 796 22.98 78.93 43.44
C ASP A 796 21.45 78.79 43.61
N ALA A 797 20.84 79.79 44.23
CA ALA A 797 19.39 79.91 44.47
C ALA A 797 18.49 79.97 43.20
N PHE A 798 19.05 79.73 42.02
CA PHE A 798 18.39 79.76 40.71
C PHE A 798 18.40 78.41 39.96
N SER A 799 19.07 77.38 40.47
CA SER A 799 19.38 76.17 39.71
C SER A 799 18.35 75.03 39.78
N TYR A 800 17.44 75.04 40.76
CA TYR A 800 16.43 73.99 40.96
C TYR A 800 15.05 74.59 41.26
N SER A 801 14.09 74.43 40.33
CA SER A 801 12.68 74.71 40.55
C SER A 801 11.93 73.46 41.00
N ALA A 802 10.82 73.61 41.73
CA ALA A 802 9.86 72.52 41.93
C ALA A 802 9.46 71.87 40.59
N LYS A 803 9.25 72.72 39.58
CA LYS A 803 8.80 72.35 38.24
C LYS A 803 9.78 71.49 37.45
N ASP A 804 11.03 71.35 37.90
CA ASP A 804 12.05 70.48 37.30
C ASP A 804 11.93 69.01 37.74
N TYR A 805 11.10 68.72 38.75
CA TYR A 805 10.89 67.40 39.30
C TYR A 805 9.45 66.89 39.11
N MET A 806 9.29 65.57 39.24
CA MET A 806 8.01 64.87 39.33
C MET A 806 8.10 63.81 40.43
N LEU A 807 6.95 63.40 40.95
CA LEU A 807 6.83 62.28 41.87
C LEU A 807 6.33 61.06 41.09
N LEU A 808 7.12 60.01 41.12
CA LEU A 808 6.78 58.67 40.63
C LEU A 808 6.21 57.87 41.81
N LEU A 809 4.95 57.45 41.70
CA LEU A 809 4.23 56.74 42.75
C LEU A 809 4.17 55.27 42.35
N LEU A 810 4.88 54.41 43.07
CA LEU A 810 4.93 52.96 42.83
C LEU A 810 4.08 52.25 43.89
N ASP A 811 2.99 51.63 43.46
CA ASP A 811 2.21 50.73 44.32
C ASP A 811 2.81 49.32 44.23
N PHE A 812 3.44 48.87 45.32
CA PHE A 812 3.91 47.50 45.48
C PHE A 812 2.86 46.66 46.20
N ARG A 813 2.78 45.37 45.87
CA ARG A 813 1.94 44.37 46.54
C ARG A 813 2.74 43.11 46.81
N ASN A 814 2.75 42.66 48.06
CA ASN A 814 3.33 41.35 48.40
C ASN A 814 2.31 40.24 48.10
N SER A 815 2.61 39.39 47.11
CA SER A 815 1.78 38.24 46.72
C SER A 815 2.29 36.91 47.32
N TRP A 816 3.35 36.94 48.13
CA TRP A 816 3.91 35.79 48.83
C TRP A 816 3.32 35.61 50.23
N ILE A 817 3.67 34.49 50.88
CA ILE A 817 3.15 34.08 52.19
C ILE A 817 3.94 34.73 53.35
N ASP A 818 5.24 34.98 53.15
CA ASP A 818 6.10 35.68 54.10
C ASP A 818 6.06 37.20 53.90
N GLY A 819 6.40 37.96 54.94
CA GLY A 819 6.73 39.38 54.80
C GLY A 819 8.01 39.57 53.96
N ILE A 820 8.06 40.65 53.19
CA ILE A 820 9.19 40.96 52.30
C ILE A 820 9.69 42.37 52.59
N HIS A 821 11.00 42.52 52.78
CA HIS A 821 11.66 43.82 52.83
C HIS A 821 11.91 44.32 51.40
N ILE A 822 11.58 45.58 51.13
CA ILE A 822 11.71 46.23 49.81
C ILE A 822 12.60 47.48 49.93
N GLU A 823 13.57 47.62 49.02
CA GLU A 823 14.39 48.80 48.82
C GLU A 823 14.31 49.24 47.34
N VAL A 824 13.93 50.49 47.09
CA VAL A 824 13.78 51.07 45.75
C VAL A 824 14.85 52.13 45.53
N THR A 825 15.53 52.08 44.39
CA THR A 825 16.57 53.03 44.00
C THR A 825 16.29 53.64 42.64
N TYR A 826 16.62 54.92 42.47
CA TYR A 826 16.47 55.67 41.23
C TYR A 826 17.57 56.75 41.13
N GLU A 827 18.52 56.58 40.21
CA GLU A 827 19.72 57.43 40.12
C GLU A 827 20.39 57.61 41.51
N ASP A 828 20.46 58.83 42.05
CA ASP A 828 21.04 59.11 43.38
C ASP A 828 20.05 58.90 44.57
N PHE A 829 18.79 58.56 44.30
CA PHE A 829 17.76 58.33 45.31
C PHE A 829 17.71 56.88 45.78
N VAL A 830 17.60 56.69 47.10
CA VAL A 830 17.41 55.40 47.77
C VAL A 830 16.25 55.54 48.76
N SER A 831 15.29 54.60 48.73
CA SER A 831 14.19 54.57 49.70
C SER A 831 14.70 54.17 51.10
N LYS A 832 13.88 54.36 52.13
CA LYS A 832 14.08 53.57 53.36
C LYS A 832 13.73 52.10 53.03
N GLY A 833 14.31 51.15 53.74
CA GLY A 833 13.87 49.75 53.68
C GLY A 833 12.47 49.64 54.27
N HIS A 834 11.52 49.06 53.54
CA HIS A 834 10.13 48.93 53.97
C HIS A 834 9.71 47.45 54.02
N LEU A 835 9.16 47.00 55.15
CA LEU A 835 8.56 45.67 55.29
C LEU A 835 7.11 45.70 54.77
N VAL A 836 6.80 44.82 53.81
CA VAL A 836 5.44 44.58 53.31
C VAL A 836 4.99 43.20 53.77
N GLU A 837 4.02 43.16 54.69
CA GLU A 837 3.37 41.92 55.12
C GLU A 837 2.60 41.24 53.97
N SER A 838 2.40 39.92 54.07
CA SER A 838 1.67 39.13 53.05
C SER A 838 0.32 39.74 52.68
N ASN A 839 0.02 39.79 51.38
CA ASN A 839 -1.20 40.35 50.80
C ASN A 839 -1.48 41.82 51.13
N ARG A 840 -0.52 42.58 51.64
CA ARG A 840 -0.62 44.04 51.77
C ARG A 840 0.00 44.77 50.58
N ASN A 841 -0.49 46.00 50.39
CA ASN A 841 0.03 46.96 49.43
C ASN A 841 0.83 48.06 50.16
N LEU A 842 1.86 48.59 49.49
CA LEU A 842 2.67 49.71 49.96
C LEU A 842 2.92 50.68 48.79
N ARG A 843 2.59 51.96 48.97
CA ARG A 843 2.95 53.02 48.02
C ARG A 843 4.30 53.64 48.39
N ILE A 844 5.30 53.51 47.52
CA ILE A 844 6.59 54.20 47.64
C ILE A 844 6.60 55.37 46.65
N ILE A 845 7.06 56.53 47.11
CA ILE A 845 7.17 57.74 46.29
C ILE A 845 8.66 57.97 45.97
N VAL A 846 8.97 58.05 44.68
CA VAL A 846 10.32 58.24 44.13
C VAL A 846 10.37 59.61 43.43
N PRO A 847 11.27 60.53 43.84
CA PRO A 847 11.40 61.84 43.21
C PRO A 847 12.28 61.76 41.95
N ILE A 848 11.68 61.92 40.78
CA ILE A 848 12.38 61.86 39.49
C ILE A 848 12.57 63.25 38.88
N LYS A 849 13.63 63.43 38.09
CA LYS A 849 13.92 64.67 37.37
C LYS A 849 13.31 64.66 35.97
N LYS A 850 12.81 65.81 35.50
CA LYS A 850 12.31 65.96 34.12
C LYS A 850 13.44 65.95 33.10
N ILE A 851 13.09 65.51 31.89
CA ILE A 851 14.02 65.35 30.76
C ILE A 851 14.09 66.68 29.99
N ASP A 852 15.27 67.29 29.96
CA ASP A 852 15.53 68.50 29.16
C ASP A 852 15.58 68.15 27.66
N VAL A 853 14.61 68.62 26.87
CA VAL A 853 14.53 68.33 25.41
C VAL A 853 15.80 68.77 24.66
N GLU A 854 16.42 69.87 25.08
CA GLU A 854 17.68 70.38 24.51
C GLU A 854 18.89 69.45 24.73
N LYS A 855 18.84 68.58 25.75
CA LYS A 855 19.92 67.65 26.10
C LYS A 855 19.68 66.25 25.54
N ILE A 856 18.42 65.80 25.48
CA ILE A 856 18.06 64.47 25.01
C ILE A 856 16.83 64.51 24.09
N ASN A 857 17.08 64.63 22.79
CA ASN A 857 16.06 64.49 21.74
C ASN A 857 15.89 63.00 21.37
N PHE A 858 14.79 62.38 21.82
CA PHE A 858 14.46 61.00 21.45
C PHE A 858 13.61 60.88 20.18
N SER A 859 12.96 61.95 19.70
CA SER A 859 12.19 62.00 18.46
C SER A 859 13.01 61.50 17.25
N ASN A 860 14.29 61.89 17.22
CA ASN A 860 15.27 61.50 16.21
C ASN A 860 15.96 60.15 16.48
N LYS A 861 15.74 59.51 17.65
CA LYS A 861 16.41 58.26 18.03
C LYS A 861 15.59 57.05 17.55
N PRO A 862 16.03 56.31 16.51
CA PRO A 862 15.29 55.15 16.03
C PRO A 862 15.22 54.05 17.11
N ILE A 863 14.15 53.27 17.11
CA ILE A 863 14.04 52.08 17.96
C ILE A 863 15.04 51.02 17.44
N PRO A 864 15.80 50.32 18.32
CA PRO A 864 16.78 49.33 17.88
C PRO A 864 16.11 48.17 17.13
N ARG A 865 16.84 47.57 16.18
CA ARG A 865 16.48 46.28 15.56
C ARG A 865 17.49 45.24 16.01
N ILE A 866 17.01 44.20 16.68
CA ILE A 866 17.87 43.12 17.20
C ILE A 866 18.31 42.21 16.05
N PHE A 867 17.37 41.77 15.20
CA PHE A 867 17.68 40.97 14.00
C PHE A 867 17.84 41.86 12.76
N LYS A 868 19.08 42.26 12.47
CA LYS A 868 19.45 43.16 11.35
C LYS A 868 19.10 42.63 9.95
N GLU A 869 18.96 41.32 9.80
CA GLU A 869 18.66 40.64 8.52
C GLU A 869 17.19 40.80 8.08
N ARG A 870 16.29 41.21 8.99
CA ARG A 870 14.86 41.36 8.70
C ARG A 870 14.60 42.66 7.93
N GLN A 871 14.34 42.54 6.63
CA GLN A 871 13.83 43.64 5.82
C GLN A 871 12.32 43.84 6.09
N PHE A 872 11.99 45.01 6.64
CA PHE A 872 10.60 45.44 6.81
C PHE A 872 10.17 46.23 5.58
N LEU A 873 9.04 45.85 4.98
CA LEU A 873 8.29 46.75 4.13
C LEU A 873 7.73 47.89 4.99
N GLN A 874 7.64 49.08 4.39
CA GLN A 874 7.39 50.37 5.05
C GLN A 874 6.23 50.35 6.07
N SER A 875 6.43 50.95 7.24
CA SER A 875 5.57 50.86 8.44
C SER A 875 4.09 51.26 8.25
N GLY A 876 3.76 51.96 7.15
CA GLY A 876 2.42 52.51 6.89
C GLY A 876 2.00 53.63 7.85
N MET A 877 2.94 54.18 8.64
CA MET A 877 2.72 55.22 9.64
C MET A 877 3.08 56.62 9.12
N ASP A 878 2.37 57.63 9.64
CA ASP A 878 2.73 59.04 9.47
C ASP A 878 4.00 59.38 10.29
N GLU A 879 4.78 60.34 9.82
CA GLU A 879 6.02 60.77 10.52
C GLU A 879 5.75 61.21 11.97
N ASN A 880 4.63 61.88 12.22
CA ASN A 880 4.22 62.33 13.56
C ASN A 880 3.85 61.16 14.49
N THR A 881 3.32 60.04 13.96
CA THR A 881 3.01 58.86 14.79
C THR A 881 4.26 58.04 15.04
N GLU A 882 5.19 57.94 14.08
CA GLU A 882 6.52 57.37 14.33
C GLU A 882 7.31 58.16 15.39
N ILE A 883 7.30 59.50 15.33
CA ILE A 883 7.94 60.37 16.34
C ILE A 883 7.33 60.13 17.73
N THR A 884 6.00 60.11 17.83
CA THR A 884 5.30 59.87 19.10
C THR A 884 5.64 58.48 19.66
N MET A 885 5.65 57.44 18.82
CA MET A 885 6.05 56.08 19.20
C MET A 885 7.49 56.03 19.75
N ARG A 886 8.46 56.66 19.05
CA ARG A 886 9.86 56.72 19.50
C ARG A 886 10.00 57.41 20.86
N GLU A 887 9.29 58.51 21.07
CA GLU A 887 9.29 59.24 22.33
C GLU A 887 8.66 58.44 23.48
N CYS A 888 7.50 57.80 23.28
CA CYS A 888 6.87 56.94 24.29
C CYS A 888 7.75 55.71 24.62
N PHE A 889 8.35 55.07 23.60
CA PHE A 889 9.25 53.94 23.81
C PHE A 889 10.48 54.33 24.63
N TRP A 890 11.18 55.39 24.21
CA TRP A 890 12.46 55.77 24.83
C TRP A 890 12.33 56.46 26.18
N THR A 891 11.26 57.22 26.44
CA THR A 891 11.03 57.79 27.79
C THR A 891 10.69 56.70 28.81
N ARG A 892 9.97 55.65 28.40
CA ARG A 892 9.74 54.46 29.23
C ARG A 892 11.05 53.75 29.55
N GLU A 893 11.86 53.38 28.55
CA GLU A 893 13.16 52.75 28.83
C GLU A 893 14.13 53.66 29.61
N TYR A 894 14.13 54.99 29.38
CA TYR A 894 14.96 55.92 30.17
C TYR A 894 14.68 55.84 31.67
N ILE A 895 13.41 55.74 32.10
CA ILE A 895 13.06 55.54 33.51
C ILE A 895 13.40 54.10 33.96
N LEU A 896 13.08 53.09 33.15
CA LEU A 896 13.28 51.67 33.48
C LEU A 896 14.75 51.19 33.40
N GLU A 897 15.66 52.00 32.87
CA GLU A 897 17.12 51.85 32.98
C GLU A 897 17.67 52.33 34.34
N ARG A 898 16.92 53.20 35.04
CA ARG A 898 17.35 53.91 36.25
C ARG A 898 16.65 53.44 37.51
N LEU A 899 15.43 52.94 37.37
CA LEU A 899 14.62 52.40 38.46
C LEU A 899 14.97 50.93 38.70
N SER A 900 15.46 50.61 39.89
CA SER A 900 15.67 49.23 40.33
C SER A 900 15.14 49.01 41.75
N CYS A 901 14.70 47.79 42.05
CA CYS A 901 14.03 47.45 43.29
C CYS A 901 14.45 46.07 43.76
N ARG A 902 15.08 46.01 44.92
CA ARG A 902 15.55 44.77 45.55
C ARG A 902 14.63 44.36 46.66
N TRP A 903 14.56 43.05 46.88
CA TRP A 903 13.72 42.47 47.91
C TRP A 903 14.38 41.26 48.59
N GLU A 904 14.14 41.11 49.89
CA GLU A 904 14.65 40.00 50.70
C GLU A 904 13.54 39.49 51.63
N LEU A 905 13.40 38.16 51.80
CA LEU A 905 12.38 37.58 52.69
C LEU A 905 12.63 37.94 54.15
N SER A 906 11.58 38.02 54.96
CA SER A 906 11.70 38.32 56.40
C SER A 906 12.13 37.10 57.23
N THR A 907 11.89 35.89 56.74
CA THR A 907 12.27 34.62 57.40
C THR A 907 13.61 34.04 56.94
N ASP A 908 14.03 34.28 55.69
CA ASP A 908 15.30 33.77 55.15
C ASP A 908 16.00 34.82 54.25
N SER A 909 17.04 35.47 54.79
CA SER A 909 17.86 36.46 54.09
C SER A 909 18.76 35.87 52.99
N LEU A 910 18.82 34.54 52.82
CA LEU A 910 19.45 33.93 51.64
C LEU A 910 18.56 34.08 50.39
N ILE A 911 17.24 34.19 50.59
CA ILE A 911 16.26 34.33 49.51
C ILE A 911 16.00 35.81 49.26
N ARG A 912 16.64 36.31 48.20
CA ARG A 912 16.55 37.68 47.72
C ARG A 912 16.38 37.74 46.20
N GLY A 913 15.81 38.82 45.72
CA GLY A 913 15.60 39.04 44.29
C GLY A 913 15.50 40.50 43.88
N GLU A 914 15.21 40.70 42.61
CA GLU A 914 15.09 42.00 41.96
C GLU A 914 13.83 42.05 41.09
N VAL A 915 13.13 43.19 41.06
CA VAL A 915 11.88 43.39 40.31
C VAL A 915 12.17 44.01 38.95
N ASP A 916 12.03 43.26 37.85
CA ASP A 916 12.01 43.89 36.51
C ASP A 916 10.66 44.58 36.29
N PHE A 917 10.66 45.88 36.54
CA PHE A 917 9.54 46.79 36.30
C PHE A 917 8.92 46.68 34.89
N ARG A 918 9.67 46.19 33.88
CA ARG A 918 9.13 45.91 32.53
C ARG A 918 8.02 44.86 32.49
N LYS A 919 7.86 44.03 33.54
CA LYS A 919 6.75 43.04 33.63
C LYS A 919 5.41 43.67 34.00
N TYR A 920 5.42 44.87 34.60
CA TYR A 920 4.24 45.48 35.23
C TYR A 920 3.83 46.82 34.59
N ILE A 921 4.76 47.51 33.93
CA ILE A 921 4.54 48.87 33.41
C ILE A 921 4.32 48.84 31.90
N GLU A 922 3.12 49.24 31.49
CA GLU A 922 2.71 49.39 30.09
C GLU A 922 3.40 50.57 29.39
N LYS A 923 2.99 50.87 28.15
CA LYS A 923 3.52 52.00 27.36
C LYS A 923 3.15 53.33 28.02
N PHE A 924 4.07 54.30 27.96
CA PHE A 924 3.80 55.64 28.45
C PHE A 924 2.87 56.41 27.49
N ASP A 925 1.71 56.82 27.99
CA ASP A 925 0.79 57.73 27.29
C ASP A 925 1.49 59.04 26.90
N ASN A 926 1.16 59.58 25.72
CA ASN A 926 1.70 60.86 25.24
C ASN A 926 1.53 62.02 26.26
N ARG A 927 0.51 61.95 27.14
CA ARG A 927 0.32 62.90 28.26
C ARG A 927 1.38 62.76 29.35
N THR A 928 1.73 61.55 29.77
CA THR A 928 2.80 61.32 30.77
C THR A 928 4.15 61.75 30.22
N VAL A 929 4.41 61.40 28.95
CA VAL A 929 5.57 61.81 28.17
C VAL A 929 5.67 63.34 28.07
N ALA A 930 4.58 64.04 27.76
CA ALA A 930 4.54 65.51 27.67
C ALA A 930 4.77 66.21 29.01
N ASN A 931 4.41 65.60 30.15
CA ASN A 931 4.71 66.11 31.48
C ASN A 931 6.19 65.89 31.87
N LEU A 932 6.79 64.79 31.41
CA LEU A 932 8.18 64.40 31.66
C LEU A 932 9.19 65.24 30.89
N TYR A 933 8.87 65.65 29.66
CA TYR A 933 9.73 66.52 28.86
C TYR A 933 9.59 67.99 29.25
N LYS A 934 10.67 68.58 29.76
CA LYS A 934 10.80 70.03 29.90
C LYS A 934 10.98 70.64 28.50
N GLY A 935 9.91 71.24 27.97
CA GLY A 935 9.91 71.93 26.66
C GLY A 935 9.08 71.28 25.55
N LYS A 936 8.33 70.19 25.81
CA LYS A 936 7.46 69.55 24.80
C LYS A 936 6.06 70.20 24.70
N LEU A 937 5.65 71.01 25.66
CA LEU A 937 4.35 71.70 25.61
C LEU A 937 4.46 72.96 24.71
N PRO A 938 3.51 73.19 23.78
CA PRO A 938 3.63 74.25 22.78
C PRO A 938 3.66 75.67 23.39
N PHE A 939 3.12 75.85 24.59
CA PHE A 939 3.10 77.13 25.30
C PHE A 939 3.67 77.01 26.71
N SER A 940 4.46 78.00 27.11
CA SER A 940 4.74 78.29 28.51
C SER A 940 3.56 79.08 29.06
N ILE A 941 2.95 78.59 30.14
CA ILE A 941 1.77 79.20 30.77
C ILE A 941 2.14 79.57 32.20
N THR A 942 2.11 80.86 32.54
CA THR A 942 2.28 81.32 33.93
C THR A 942 0.99 81.96 34.44
N LEU A 943 0.54 81.48 35.58
CA LEU A 943 -0.69 81.90 36.25
C LEU A 943 -0.34 82.77 37.46
N SER A 944 -0.97 83.95 37.54
CA SER A 944 -0.81 84.91 38.63
C SER A 944 -2.15 85.56 38.98
N SER A 945 -2.32 85.98 40.23
CA SER A 945 -3.50 86.68 40.74
C SER A 945 -3.05 87.90 41.54
N SER A 946 -3.85 88.97 41.52
CA SER A 946 -3.57 90.21 42.26
C SER A 946 -3.55 90.01 43.78
N SER A 947 -4.30 89.04 44.32
CA SER A 947 -4.30 88.72 45.75
C SER A 947 -4.67 87.25 45.99
N LYS A 948 -3.88 86.56 46.83
CA LYS A 948 -4.17 85.15 47.21
C LYS A 948 -5.36 85.02 48.16
N SER A 949 -5.60 86.06 48.94
CA SER A 949 -6.81 86.24 49.74
C SER A 949 -7.58 87.48 49.27
N SER A 950 -8.90 87.42 49.34
CA SER A 950 -9.82 88.50 48.98
C SER A 950 -11.07 88.43 49.87
N THR A 951 -11.80 89.52 50.02
CA THR A 951 -13.10 89.53 50.71
C THR A 951 -14.26 89.48 49.71
N THR A 952 -15.44 89.05 50.15
CA THR A 952 -16.65 89.04 49.31
C THR A 952 -16.93 90.42 48.71
N GLY A 953 -17.04 90.51 47.38
CA GLY A 953 -17.29 91.74 46.63
C GLY A 953 -16.05 92.46 46.10
N GLU A 954 -14.83 92.06 46.47
CA GLU A 954 -13.60 92.64 45.91
C GLU A 954 -13.25 92.10 44.52
N LEU A 955 -12.59 92.92 43.71
CA LEU A 955 -12.14 92.57 42.36
C LEU A 955 -10.77 91.88 42.42
N ASN A 956 -10.73 90.56 42.20
CA ASN A 956 -9.48 89.81 42.07
C ASN A 956 -9.16 89.57 40.58
N ARG A 957 -8.02 90.09 40.12
CA ARG A 957 -7.58 89.98 38.72
C ARG A 957 -6.62 88.82 38.56
N ILE A 958 -7.01 87.83 37.75
CA ILE A 958 -6.18 86.70 37.38
C ILE A 958 -5.56 86.98 36.01
N SER A 959 -4.23 86.98 35.94
CA SER A 959 -3.46 87.12 34.72
C SER A 959 -2.77 85.81 34.35
N CYS A 960 -3.07 85.32 33.16
CA CYS A 960 -2.42 84.20 32.51
C CYS A 960 -1.49 84.75 31.41
N GLN A 961 -0.17 84.63 31.60
CA GLN A 961 0.78 84.94 30.53
C GLN A 961 1.05 83.65 29.73
N ILE A 962 1.02 83.76 28.41
CA ILE A 962 1.21 82.65 27.48
C ILE A 962 2.35 83.04 26.52
N SER A 963 3.47 82.32 26.56
CA SER A 963 4.58 82.49 25.62
C SER A 963 4.78 81.22 24.78
N PRO A 964 4.79 81.30 23.44
CA PRO A 964 4.94 80.12 22.58
C PRO A 964 6.38 79.60 22.61
N GLN A 965 6.55 78.30 22.86
CA GLN A 965 7.89 77.70 22.92
C GLN A 965 8.41 77.40 21.51
N THR A 966 9.65 77.82 21.23
CA THR A 966 10.23 77.86 19.88
C THR A 966 10.46 76.49 19.25
N VAL A 967 10.62 75.45 20.06
CA VAL A 967 11.08 74.11 19.65
C VAL A 967 10.13 73.41 18.66
N GLN A 968 8.82 73.66 18.72
CA GLN A 968 7.82 72.92 17.92
C GLN A 968 7.42 73.57 16.59
N ARG A 969 8.02 74.71 16.19
CA ARG A 969 7.68 75.45 14.96
C ARG A 969 7.91 74.68 13.64
N GLN A 970 8.51 73.48 13.66
CA GLN A 970 8.88 72.73 12.46
C GLN A 970 7.83 71.70 11.99
N HIS A 971 6.98 71.14 12.88
CA HIS A 971 6.12 69.99 12.52
C HIS A 971 4.60 70.20 12.72
N SER A 972 4.16 71.30 13.34
CA SER A 972 2.74 71.57 13.57
C SER A 972 2.26 72.82 12.81
N ARG A 973 1.21 72.66 11.98
CA ARG A 973 0.44 73.80 11.43
C ARG A 973 -0.50 74.34 12.52
N ILE A 974 0.06 74.91 13.58
CA ILE A 974 -0.73 75.52 14.65
C ILE A 974 -1.62 76.61 14.05
N GLN A 975 -2.91 76.57 14.36
CA GLN A 975 -3.87 77.58 13.90
C GLN A 975 -3.48 78.96 14.45
N GLN A 976 -3.73 80.03 13.68
CA GLN A 976 -3.28 81.38 14.04
C GLN A 976 -3.90 81.91 15.34
N THR A 977 -5.01 81.33 15.78
CA THR A 977 -5.66 81.58 17.06
C THR A 977 -5.97 80.26 17.76
N ALA A 978 -5.91 80.27 19.09
CA ALA A 978 -6.33 79.17 19.95
C ALA A 978 -7.18 79.71 21.12
N LEU A 979 -7.83 78.80 21.84
CA LEU A 979 -8.72 79.13 22.96
C LEU A 979 -8.06 78.82 24.29
N LEU A 980 -8.01 79.81 25.18
CA LEU A 980 -7.69 79.65 26.59
C LEU A 980 -8.98 79.46 27.39
N ASN A 981 -9.10 78.33 28.09
CA ASN A 981 -10.23 77.99 28.94
C ASN A 981 -9.80 78.04 30.41
N PHE A 982 -10.44 78.90 31.19
CA PHE A 982 -10.36 78.91 32.65
C PHE A 982 -11.35 77.89 33.23
N PHE A 983 -10.88 77.05 34.12
CA PHE A 983 -11.69 76.14 34.94
C PHE A 983 -11.57 76.56 36.41
N ILE A 984 -12.70 76.64 37.10
CA ILE A 984 -12.76 77.07 38.51
C ILE A 984 -13.41 75.94 39.32
N PHE A 985 -12.70 75.46 40.32
CA PHE A 985 -13.14 74.39 41.21
C PHE A 985 -13.34 74.93 42.64
N GLU A 986 -14.26 74.32 43.40
CA GLU A 986 -14.32 74.49 44.86
C GLU A 986 -13.25 73.57 45.48
N HIS A 987 -12.17 74.15 46.05
CA HIS A 987 -10.92 73.43 46.34
C HIS A 987 -11.13 72.14 47.17
N PHE A 988 -11.81 72.26 48.31
CA PHE A 988 -12.04 71.13 49.23
C PHE A 988 -13.01 70.05 48.72
N SER A 989 -13.79 70.31 47.67
CA SER A 989 -14.73 69.33 47.10
C SER A 989 -14.32 68.86 45.70
N SER A 990 -13.32 69.52 45.09
CA SER A 990 -12.87 69.38 43.71
C SER A 990 -14.00 69.49 42.66
N LYS A 991 -15.14 70.10 43.01
CA LYS A 991 -16.28 70.27 42.09
C LYS A 991 -16.04 71.44 41.16
N LEU A 992 -16.11 71.19 39.85
CA LEU A 992 -16.10 72.23 38.83
C LEU A 992 -17.35 73.11 38.96
N LEU A 993 -17.16 74.42 39.03
CA LEU A 993 -18.25 75.39 39.06
C LEU A 993 -18.86 75.56 37.65
N PRO A 994 -20.20 75.55 37.52
CA PRO A 994 -20.84 75.70 36.21
C PRO A 994 -20.65 77.12 35.65
N LYS A 995 -20.72 77.23 34.31
CA LYS A 995 -20.69 78.52 33.57
C LYS A 995 -21.85 79.46 33.94
N SER A 996 -22.84 78.96 34.68
CA SER A 996 -23.95 79.70 35.29
C SER A 996 -24.02 79.39 36.79
N ASN A 997 -23.05 79.91 37.55
CA ASN A 997 -23.03 79.81 39.02
C ASN A 997 -23.47 81.14 39.66
N ARG A 998 -23.71 81.13 40.99
CA ARG A 998 -24.08 82.32 41.80
C ARG A 998 -22.98 82.75 42.78
N ARG A 999 -21.81 82.13 42.71
CA ARG A 999 -20.72 82.23 43.69
C ARG A 999 -19.62 83.21 43.28
N LEU A 1000 -19.37 83.28 41.98
CA LEU A 1000 -18.33 84.10 41.36
C LEU A 1000 -18.93 84.79 40.14
N LEU A 1001 -18.87 86.12 40.12
CA LEU A 1001 -19.02 86.88 38.88
C LEU A 1001 -17.66 86.96 38.21
N TYR A 1002 -17.62 86.89 36.88
CA TYR A 1002 -16.40 87.09 36.10
C TYR A 1002 -16.71 87.86 34.82
N ASN A 1003 -15.72 88.54 34.26
CA ASN A 1003 -15.93 89.34 33.04
C ASN A 1003 -15.87 88.49 31.75
N GLY A 1004 -16.97 88.52 30.98
CA GLY A 1004 -17.05 87.87 29.68
C GLY A 1004 -17.12 86.34 29.77
N SER A 1005 -16.37 85.65 28.91
CA SER A 1005 -16.36 84.19 28.80
C SER A 1005 -15.11 83.58 29.44
N LEU A 1006 -15.30 82.45 30.15
CA LEU A 1006 -14.19 81.61 30.65
C LEU A 1006 -13.33 81.03 29.51
N SER A 1007 -13.85 81.03 28.27
CA SER A 1007 -13.11 80.71 27.05
C SER A 1007 -12.75 82.02 26.33
N GLN A 1008 -11.46 82.34 26.18
CA GLN A 1008 -10.96 83.55 25.52
C GLN A 1008 -9.97 83.19 24.38
N LYS A 1009 -9.97 83.96 23.28
CA LYS A 1009 -9.13 83.66 22.10
C LYS A 1009 -7.81 84.43 22.16
N PHE A 1010 -6.69 83.76 21.88
CA PHE A 1010 -5.35 84.36 21.87
C PHE A 1010 -4.56 84.01 20.59
N SER A 1011 -3.53 84.81 20.30
CA SER A 1011 -2.61 84.62 19.16
C SER A 1011 -1.55 83.57 19.53
N THR A 1012 -1.41 82.53 18.71
CA THR A 1012 -0.48 81.42 18.97
C THR A 1012 0.98 81.73 18.61
N ASN A 1013 1.22 82.80 17.83
CA ASN A 1013 2.56 83.12 17.30
C ASN A 1013 3.34 84.13 18.13
N SER A 1014 2.69 84.78 19.10
CA SER A 1014 3.21 85.90 19.90
C SER A 1014 2.97 85.64 21.38
N GLU A 1015 3.78 86.24 22.25
CA GLU A 1015 3.43 86.30 23.67
C GLU A 1015 2.09 87.03 23.85
N SER A 1016 1.26 86.53 24.76
CA SER A 1016 -0.07 87.10 25.01
C SER A 1016 -0.43 87.01 26.49
N THR A 1017 -1.12 88.04 27.00
CA THR A 1017 -1.56 88.12 28.39
C THR A 1017 -3.08 88.15 28.42
N VAL A 1018 -3.67 87.09 28.97
CA VAL A 1018 -5.12 86.90 29.06
C VAL A 1018 -5.55 87.17 30.50
N CYS A 1019 -6.55 88.02 30.69
CA CYS A 1019 -7.04 88.41 32.01
C CYS A 1019 -8.46 87.90 32.25
N LEU A 1020 -8.71 87.40 33.45
CA LEU A 1020 -10.04 87.14 33.98
C LEU A 1020 -10.16 87.93 35.29
N ASP A 1021 -11.01 88.95 35.30
CA ASP A 1021 -11.36 89.69 36.51
C ASP A 1021 -12.55 88.99 37.17
N VAL A 1022 -12.40 88.59 38.43
CA VAL A 1022 -13.36 87.77 39.19
C VAL A 1022 -13.77 88.50 40.48
N ILE A 1023 -15.06 88.47 40.80
CA ILE A 1023 -15.63 89.03 42.02
C ILE A 1023 -16.38 87.90 42.76
N PRO A 1024 -15.95 87.49 43.96
CA PRO A 1024 -16.65 86.47 44.73
C PRO A 1024 -17.85 87.04 45.49
N ILE A 1025 -18.97 86.32 45.42
CA ILE A 1025 -20.22 86.59 46.15
C ILE A 1025 -20.31 85.72 47.41
N GLU A 1026 -19.90 84.45 47.34
CA GLU A 1026 -19.88 83.53 48.47
C GLU A 1026 -18.42 83.31 48.95
N PRO A 1027 -18.16 83.31 50.27
CA PRO A 1027 -16.85 82.98 50.83
C PRO A 1027 -16.50 81.51 50.61
N GLY A 1028 -15.21 81.20 50.57
CA GLY A 1028 -14.69 79.85 50.27
C GLY A 1028 -13.37 79.87 49.49
N CYS A 1029 -12.71 78.71 49.42
CA CYS A 1029 -11.46 78.55 48.68
C CYS A 1029 -11.72 78.03 47.27
N TYR A 1030 -11.37 78.84 46.26
CA TYR A 1030 -11.56 78.53 44.85
C TYR A 1030 -10.22 78.23 44.18
N GLU A 1031 -10.16 77.12 43.45
CA GLU A 1031 -8.97 76.68 42.73
C GLU A 1031 -9.14 76.90 41.22
N ILE A 1032 -8.19 77.60 40.60
CA ILE A 1032 -8.30 78.11 39.23
C ILE A 1032 -7.20 77.52 38.36
N CYS A 1033 -7.62 76.72 37.39
CA CYS A 1033 -6.78 75.99 36.45
C CYS A 1033 -7.01 76.51 35.02
N VAL A 1034 -6.05 76.30 34.12
CA VAL A 1034 -6.13 76.80 32.73
C VAL A 1034 -5.78 75.71 31.72
N CYS A 1035 -6.48 75.72 30.59
CA CYS A 1035 -6.35 74.75 29.51
C CYS A 1035 -6.46 75.41 28.13
N ILE A 1036 -5.61 75.02 27.19
CA ILE A 1036 -5.62 75.51 25.81
C ILE A 1036 -6.30 74.46 24.90
N SER A 1037 -7.21 74.89 24.01
CA SER A 1037 -7.87 74.04 23.01
C SER A 1037 -7.80 74.63 21.58
N GLU A 1038 -7.90 73.78 20.56
CA GLU A 1038 -8.05 74.23 19.16
C GLU A 1038 -9.44 74.86 18.92
N THR A 1039 -10.47 74.28 19.54
CA THR A 1039 -11.87 74.55 19.25
C THR A 1039 -12.68 74.78 20.53
N GLU A 1040 -13.91 75.27 20.38
CA GLU A 1040 -14.84 75.52 21.50
C GLU A 1040 -15.45 74.21 22.05
N SER A 1041 -15.28 73.09 21.34
CA SER A 1041 -15.51 71.73 21.84
C SER A 1041 -14.37 71.25 22.75
N VAL A 1042 -14.74 70.59 23.84
CA VAL A 1042 -13.80 70.13 24.89
C VAL A 1042 -12.85 69.03 24.40
N ASP A 1043 -13.25 68.29 23.35
CA ASP A 1043 -12.56 67.09 22.86
C ASP A 1043 -11.21 67.35 22.17
N LYS A 1044 -10.80 68.62 22.03
CA LYS A 1044 -9.55 69.05 21.37
C LYS A 1044 -8.68 69.95 22.25
N VAL A 1045 -8.33 69.46 23.43
CA VAL A 1045 -7.30 70.05 24.29
C VAL A 1045 -5.92 69.92 23.62
N LEU A 1046 -5.23 71.05 23.46
CA LEU A 1046 -3.82 71.10 23.05
C LEU A 1046 -2.88 70.95 24.25
N GLN A 1047 -3.22 71.59 25.38
CA GLN A 1047 -2.38 71.63 26.58
C GLN A 1047 -3.22 71.94 27.81
N PHE A 1048 -3.07 71.16 28.88
CA PHE A 1048 -3.57 71.50 30.22
C PHE A 1048 -2.40 72.05 31.05
N ASN A 1049 -2.63 73.13 31.82
CA ASN A 1049 -1.61 73.64 32.75
C ASN A 1049 -1.72 72.90 34.09
N PRO A 1050 -0.68 72.19 34.57
CA PRO A 1050 -0.69 71.57 35.90
C PRO A 1050 -0.54 72.57 37.06
N ASP A 1051 -0.16 73.83 36.80
CA ASP A 1051 -0.25 74.89 37.81
C ASP A 1051 -1.70 75.35 38.00
N SER A 1052 -2.14 75.45 39.25
CA SER A 1052 -3.38 76.10 39.67
C SER A 1052 -3.12 77.29 40.59
N ILE A 1053 -4.08 78.22 40.69
CA ILE A 1053 -4.09 79.28 41.71
C ILE A 1053 -5.17 78.95 42.73
N LEU A 1054 -4.81 78.97 44.02
CA LEU A 1054 -5.78 79.04 45.11
C LEU A 1054 -6.10 80.51 45.42
N VAL A 1055 -7.39 80.85 45.40
CA VAL A 1055 -7.94 82.13 45.85
C VAL A 1055 -8.84 81.85 47.05
N GLU A 1056 -8.43 82.33 48.22
CA GLU A 1056 -9.19 82.21 49.46
C GLU A 1056 -10.11 83.43 49.62
N VAL A 1057 -11.40 83.20 49.79
CA VAL A 1057 -12.39 84.27 50.00
C VAL A 1057 -12.92 84.21 51.42
N ASN A 1058 -12.72 85.32 52.14
CA ASN A 1058 -13.24 85.56 53.50
C ASN A 1058 -14.54 86.36 53.47
#